data_AF-A0A933YGT5-F1
#
_entry.id   AF-A0A933YGT5-F1
#
_cell.length_a   1.000
_cell.length_b   1.000
_cell.length_c   1.000
_cell.angle_alpha   90.00
_cell.angle_beta   90.00
_cell.angle_gamma   90.00
#
_symmetry.space_group_name_H-M   'P 1'
#
loop_
_entity.id
_entity.type
_entity.pdbx_description
1 polymer ?
#
loop_
_entity_poly.entity_id
_entity_poly.type
_entity_poly.pdbx_seq_one_letter_code
_entity_poly.pdbx_strand_id
1 'polypeptide(L)'
;ETAHETVEYLSKNGEKFGLLKVRLYRPFSAEHFLGALPKSVKQIAVLDRCKEPGASGEPLYQDIITTLTEQFIAGTLPFAMPKVVGGRYGLSSKEFTPAMVKSVYDNLASASPKNHFTVGIQDDVTNLSLSCDEKFTIEPDDVVRAVFFGLGADGTVGANKNSIKIIGEDTPNFAQGYFVYDSKKSGSTTTSHLRFGPRPIRSTYLIDRANFVACHQWFFLEKFDVLKSAVHGGVFLLNSIYGPNDVWAKLPRHIQQHLIDKKLKFFVIDGYKVAGQTGMGGRVNTIMQTCFFAISGVLPKEQAIEAIKNSIKKTYGRKGEAIVQKNFQAVDATIANLFEVAVPEKVTSTIEMPPIVSDNAPEFVKNTLAPIIGGFGDALPVSAFPQDGTFPVATAQWEKRNIALEIPVFEPEICIQCNKCALVCPHAAIRTKVYSPDHLKNAPPTFKSMDYKGIEYKGAKYTVQVAPEDCTGCVLCVEVCPAKSKKEARVKAINMKPQPPLREQERVNYEFFLNLPEVDRRSVRIDTVKGTQFFQPLFEYSGACSGCGETPYVKLATQLFGDRMMVANATGCSSIYGANLPTTPWTCDADGRGPAWSNSLFEDNAEFGLGMRITIDKHHEMARELVEKLKNDIGEELVNAIVNAVQHDEAGIYEQRERVAALKSKLSSLKSGDAKRLLTLADYLVKKSVWIMGGDGWAYDIGFGGLDHVIASGRNVNILVLDTEVYSNTGGQMSKATARGAVAKFAASGKPTGKKDLGLIAMTYGNVYVARVAMGANDAQTIRAFLEAEAYEGPSVIIAYSHCIAHGIDMARGMTNQKLAVETGYFPLFRYNPALQKDGKNPFKLDSKAPKLPLSEFTNLETRFKMLEKSYPDLAKKFAILGQEDVNTRWAMYEYLAKEAGSAAPEKIN
;
A
#
# COMPACT_ATOMS: atom_id res chain seq x y z
N GLU A 1 30.93 -1.09 -5.29
CA GLU A 1 31.49 -0.26 -6.38
C GLU A 1 31.74 1.18 -5.94
N THR A 2 30.83 1.83 -5.19
CA THR A 2 31.08 3.16 -4.58
C THR A 2 32.47 3.31 -3.93
N ALA A 3 32.86 2.38 -3.05
CA ALA A 3 34.16 2.43 -2.38
C ALA A 3 35.35 2.35 -3.36
N HIS A 4 35.17 1.68 -4.50
CA HIS A 4 36.19 1.56 -5.55
C HIS A 4 36.38 2.89 -6.28
N GLU A 5 35.28 3.52 -6.70
CA GLU A 5 35.31 4.84 -7.34
C GLU A 5 35.91 5.89 -6.40
N THR A 6 35.55 5.82 -5.10
CA THR A 6 36.06 6.74 -4.09
C THR A 6 37.55 6.57 -3.84
N VAL A 7 38.03 5.33 -3.68
CA VAL A 7 39.47 5.09 -3.45
C VAL A 7 40.30 5.49 -4.68
N GLU A 8 39.83 5.23 -5.90
CA GLU A 8 40.51 5.69 -7.13
C GLU A 8 40.63 7.23 -7.17
N TYR A 9 39.58 7.94 -6.76
CA TYR A 9 39.60 9.41 -6.66
C TYR A 9 40.59 9.90 -5.60
N LEU A 10 40.53 9.34 -4.39
CA LEU A 10 41.41 9.74 -3.28
C LEU A 10 42.88 9.43 -3.59
N SER A 11 43.18 8.26 -4.15
CA SER A 11 44.55 7.86 -4.50
C SER A 11 45.14 8.74 -5.61
N LYS A 12 44.33 9.21 -6.58
CA LYS A 12 44.77 10.21 -7.57
C LYS A 12 45.14 11.55 -6.93
N ASN A 13 44.55 11.87 -5.78
CA ASN A 13 44.84 13.07 -5.00
C ASN A 13 45.94 12.87 -3.93
N GLY A 14 46.69 11.76 -4.00
CA GLY A 14 47.88 11.52 -3.17
C GLY A 14 47.62 10.75 -1.87
N GLU A 15 46.37 10.41 -1.57
CA GLU A 15 46.01 9.62 -0.38
C GLU A 15 46.44 8.15 -0.52
N LYS A 16 46.89 7.54 0.58
CA LYS A 16 47.40 6.15 0.60
C LYS A 16 46.33 5.16 1.06
N PHE A 17 45.17 5.19 0.42
CA PHE A 17 44.07 4.27 0.71
C PHE A 17 44.01 3.11 -0.26
N GLY A 18 43.43 2.00 0.21
CA GLY A 18 43.21 0.78 -0.57
C GLY A 18 41.84 0.18 -0.26
N LEU A 19 41.39 -0.71 -1.14
CA LEU A 19 40.14 -1.45 -1.00
C LEU A 19 40.38 -2.93 -1.30
N LEU A 20 40.01 -3.81 -0.36
CA LEU A 20 39.93 -5.25 -0.58
C LEU A 20 38.47 -5.63 -0.85
N LYS A 21 38.21 -6.25 -2.00
CA LYS A 21 36.88 -6.72 -2.37
C LYS A 21 36.78 -8.23 -2.10
N VAL A 22 36.08 -8.61 -1.04
CA VAL A 22 35.80 -10.03 -0.75
C VAL A 22 34.88 -10.59 -1.83
N ARG A 23 35.34 -11.63 -2.54
CA ARG A 23 34.59 -12.27 -3.63
C ARG A 23 33.96 -13.57 -3.19
N LEU A 24 34.77 -14.45 -2.60
CA LEU A 24 34.34 -15.70 -2.01
C LEU A 24 34.34 -15.53 -0.49
N TYR A 25 33.17 -15.34 0.10
CA TYR A 25 33.03 -15.20 1.55
C TYR A 25 33.15 -16.56 2.27
N ARG A 26 32.63 -17.63 1.67
CA ARG A 26 32.74 -18.99 2.18
C ARG A 26 33.03 -19.99 1.06
N PRO A 27 33.98 -20.93 1.25
CA PRO A 27 34.96 -21.00 2.36
C PRO A 27 35.91 -19.78 2.37
N PHE A 28 36.25 -19.27 3.56
CA PHE A 28 37.12 -18.09 3.69
C PHE A 28 38.59 -18.51 3.63
N SER A 29 39.29 -18.16 2.55
CA SER A 29 40.69 -18.56 2.35
C SER A 29 41.66 -17.53 2.95
N ALA A 30 42.31 -17.90 4.06
CA ALA A 30 43.33 -17.08 4.70
C ALA A 30 44.48 -16.73 3.75
N GLU A 31 44.97 -17.71 2.96
CA GLU A 31 46.03 -17.52 1.97
C GLU A 31 45.69 -16.42 0.98
N HIS A 32 44.52 -16.49 0.33
CA HIS A 32 44.11 -15.52 -0.67
C HIS A 32 43.83 -14.15 -0.05
N PHE A 33 43.28 -14.10 1.17
CA PHE A 33 43.05 -12.86 1.90
C PHE A 33 44.36 -12.14 2.21
N LEU A 34 45.34 -12.84 2.81
CA LEU A 34 46.64 -12.27 3.16
C LEU A 34 47.45 -11.89 1.91
N GLY A 35 47.40 -12.72 0.86
CA GLY A 35 48.07 -12.44 -0.41
C GLY A 35 47.54 -11.21 -1.13
N ALA A 36 46.29 -10.82 -0.89
CA ALA A 36 45.68 -9.61 -1.45
C ALA A 36 45.97 -8.33 -0.64
N LEU A 37 46.47 -8.44 0.59
CA LEU A 37 46.78 -7.29 1.44
C LEU A 37 48.19 -6.75 1.15
N PRO A 38 48.34 -5.46 0.81
CA PRO A 38 49.66 -4.84 0.70
C PRO A 38 50.41 -4.91 2.04
N LYS A 39 51.72 -5.20 1.99
CA LYS A 39 52.58 -5.25 3.20
C LYS A 39 52.66 -3.93 3.98
N SER A 40 52.27 -2.82 3.35
CA SER A 40 52.25 -1.48 3.95
C SER A 40 50.98 -1.19 4.77
N VAL A 41 50.00 -2.09 4.79
CA VAL A 41 48.75 -1.91 5.54
C VAL A 41 49.05 -1.85 7.04
N LYS A 42 48.55 -0.80 7.69
CA LYS A 42 48.66 -0.59 9.14
C LYS A 42 47.31 -0.65 9.85
N GLN A 43 46.24 -0.34 9.12
CA GLN A 43 44.90 -0.21 9.67
C GLN A 43 43.89 -0.74 8.64
N ILE A 44 42.84 -1.41 9.12
CA ILE A 44 41.77 -2.01 8.31
C ILE A 44 40.43 -1.62 8.91
N ALA A 45 39.51 -1.10 8.09
CA ALA A 45 38.09 -1.02 8.43
C ALA A 45 37.35 -2.13 7.67
N VAL A 46 36.63 -2.97 8.42
CA VAL A 46 35.76 -4.00 7.87
C VAL A 46 34.33 -3.48 7.87
N LEU A 47 33.65 -3.57 6.73
CA LEU A 47 32.30 -3.07 6.57
C LEU A 47 31.32 -4.23 6.34
N ASP A 48 30.40 -4.41 7.27
CA ASP A 48 29.37 -5.43 7.24
C ASP A 48 28.01 -4.81 6.88
N ARG A 49 27.27 -5.48 5.99
CA ARG A 49 25.92 -5.09 5.58
C ARG A 49 24.85 -5.94 6.29
N CYS A 50 25.05 -6.15 7.58
CA CYS A 50 24.13 -6.86 8.48
C CYS A 50 24.24 -6.28 9.90
N LYS A 51 23.40 -6.77 10.81
CA LYS A 51 23.47 -6.47 12.24
C LYS A 51 23.11 -7.74 13.01
N GLU A 52 23.99 -8.16 13.92
CA GLU A 52 23.76 -9.28 14.83
C GLU A 52 23.65 -8.74 16.26
N PRO A 53 22.42 -8.47 16.76
CA PRO A 53 22.24 -7.89 18.09
C PRO A 53 22.85 -8.78 19.18
N GLY A 54 23.74 -8.21 20.00
CA GLY A 54 24.40 -8.91 21.11
C GLY A 54 25.69 -9.66 20.74
N ALA A 55 26.06 -9.76 19.45
CA ALA A 55 27.32 -10.37 19.04
C ALA A 55 28.53 -9.47 19.34
N SER A 56 29.71 -10.07 19.48
CA SER A 56 30.99 -9.35 19.70
C SER A 56 31.44 -8.52 18.49
N GLY A 57 30.82 -8.70 17.33
CA GLY A 57 31.05 -7.96 16.09
C GLY A 57 30.30 -8.62 14.93
N GLU A 58 30.26 -8.01 13.76
CA GLU A 58 29.60 -8.60 12.60
C GLU A 58 30.45 -9.71 11.93
N PRO A 59 29.85 -10.58 11.09
CA PRO A 59 30.49 -11.80 10.61
C PRO A 59 31.81 -11.59 9.85
N LEU A 60 31.87 -10.67 8.89
CA LEU A 60 33.09 -10.45 8.11
C LEU A 60 34.20 -9.84 8.98
N TYR A 61 33.82 -8.93 9.88
CA TYR A 61 34.75 -8.40 10.89
C TYR A 61 35.34 -9.54 11.74
N GLN A 62 34.51 -10.44 12.26
CA GLN A 62 34.98 -11.57 13.07
C GLN A 62 35.89 -12.52 12.28
N ASP A 63 35.59 -12.82 11.02
CA ASP A 63 36.45 -13.68 10.19
C ASP A 63 37.84 -13.08 9.97
N ILE A 64 37.90 -11.77 9.73
CA ILE A 64 39.15 -11.06 9.52
C ILE A 64 39.96 -11.01 10.81
N ILE A 65 39.33 -10.73 11.95
CA ILE A 65 39.98 -10.77 13.27
C ILE A 65 40.54 -12.16 13.53
N THR A 66 39.73 -13.20 13.36
CA THR A 66 40.14 -14.61 13.58
C THR A 66 41.29 -14.97 12.66
N THR A 67 41.18 -14.71 11.36
CA THR A 67 42.24 -15.02 10.38
C THR A 67 43.55 -14.33 10.72
N LEU A 68 43.52 -13.03 11.01
CA LEU A 68 44.74 -12.28 11.36
C LEU A 68 45.36 -12.80 12.66
N THR A 69 44.51 -13.12 13.66
CA THR A 69 44.96 -13.59 14.98
C THR A 69 45.55 -14.99 14.90
N GLU A 70 44.92 -15.92 14.18
CA GLU A 70 45.45 -17.28 13.99
C GLU A 70 46.81 -17.26 13.28
N GLN A 71 46.96 -16.42 12.26
CA GLN A 71 48.20 -16.30 11.49
C GLN A 71 49.29 -15.56 12.27
N PHE A 72 48.90 -14.62 13.12
CA PHE A 72 49.81 -13.98 14.07
C PHE A 72 50.34 -15.00 15.10
N ILE A 73 49.45 -15.81 15.69
CA ILE A 73 49.80 -16.87 16.65
C ILE A 73 50.69 -17.94 16.00
N ALA A 74 50.38 -18.32 14.75
CA ALA A 74 51.17 -19.29 13.99
C ALA A 74 52.52 -18.73 13.50
N GLY A 75 52.78 -17.43 13.65
CA GLY A 75 54.00 -16.78 13.15
C GLY A 75 54.07 -16.68 11.62
N THR A 76 52.95 -16.88 10.92
CA THR A 76 52.85 -16.90 9.45
C THR A 76 52.29 -15.59 8.88
N LEU A 77 51.97 -14.61 9.73
CA LEU A 77 51.50 -13.29 9.28
C LEU A 77 52.62 -12.55 8.52
N PRO A 78 52.43 -12.18 7.24
CA PRO A 78 53.52 -11.65 6.41
C PRO A 78 53.87 -10.17 6.67
N PHE A 79 53.20 -9.53 7.64
CA PHE A 79 53.35 -8.13 8.03
C PHE A 79 52.99 -7.92 9.51
N ALA A 80 53.24 -6.74 10.06
CA ALA A 80 52.87 -6.41 11.43
C ALA A 80 51.34 -6.41 11.62
N MET A 81 50.86 -6.89 12.77
CA MET A 81 49.42 -6.98 13.08
C MET A 81 48.74 -5.60 12.90
N PRO A 82 47.83 -5.45 11.93
CA PRO A 82 47.19 -4.16 11.68
C PRO A 82 46.10 -3.90 12.74
N LYS A 83 45.82 -2.62 13.01
CA LYS A 83 44.63 -2.25 13.79
C LYS A 83 43.38 -2.50 12.95
N VAL A 84 42.44 -3.29 13.46
CA VAL A 84 41.19 -3.60 12.77
C VAL A 84 40.02 -2.96 13.50
N VAL A 85 39.14 -2.30 12.76
CA VAL A 85 37.84 -1.81 13.25
C VAL A 85 36.72 -2.34 12.38
N GLY A 86 35.56 -2.64 12.98
CA GLY A 86 34.34 -3.06 12.31
C GLY A 86 33.33 -1.92 12.23
N GLY A 87 32.56 -1.88 11.15
CA GLY A 87 31.47 -0.91 10.96
C GLY A 87 30.32 -1.49 10.16
N ARG A 88 29.11 -0.99 10.43
CA ARG A 88 27.88 -1.36 9.71
C ARG A 88 27.48 -0.27 8.73
N TYR A 89 26.97 -0.69 7.58
CA TYR A 89 26.45 0.23 6.55
C TYR A 89 25.28 -0.39 5.79
N GLY A 90 24.49 0.44 5.10
CA GLY A 90 23.62 0.00 4.01
C GLY A 90 22.49 -0.98 4.38
N LEU A 91 22.13 -1.11 5.66
CA LEU A 91 21.01 -1.96 6.10
C LEU A 91 19.71 -1.51 5.43
N SER A 92 18.89 -2.47 4.99
CA SER A 92 17.61 -2.19 4.30
C SER A 92 17.73 -1.20 3.15
N SER A 93 18.83 -1.28 2.38
CA SER A 93 19.13 -0.37 1.27
C SER A 93 19.40 1.09 1.66
N LYS A 94 19.76 1.38 2.92
CA LYS A 94 20.31 2.69 3.30
C LYS A 94 21.43 3.09 2.36
N GLU A 95 21.46 4.38 2.00
CA GLU A 95 22.42 4.91 1.05
C GLU A 95 23.87 4.68 1.52
N PHE A 96 24.78 4.49 0.56
CA PHE A 96 26.22 4.41 0.81
C PHE A 96 26.97 5.19 -0.26
N THR A 97 27.19 6.49 0.02
CA THR A 97 27.78 7.47 -0.90
C THR A 97 29.31 7.55 -0.79
N PRO A 98 29.98 8.21 -1.74
CA PRO A 98 31.41 8.52 -1.63
C PRO A 98 31.78 9.28 -0.35
N ALA A 99 30.93 10.21 0.10
CA ALA A 99 31.12 10.93 1.36
C ALA A 99 31.15 9.99 2.57
N MET A 100 30.28 8.98 2.58
CA MET A 100 30.25 7.97 3.63
C MET A 100 31.51 7.09 3.60
N VAL A 101 31.98 6.70 2.41
CA VAL A 101 33.26 5.98 2.26
C VAL A 101 34.43 6.82 2.77
N LYS A 102 34.48 8.12 2.41
CA LYS A 102 35.50 9.05 2.89
C LYS A 102 35.50 9.13 4.42
N SER A 103 34.32 9.18 5.04
CA SER A 103 34.15 9.19 6.50
C SER A 103 34.73 7.93 7.17
N VAL A 104 34.64 6.76 6.53
CA VAL A 104 35.27 5.52 7.02
C VAL A 104 36.79 5.62 6.97
N TYR A 105 37.36 6.16 5.89
CA TYR A 105 38.81 6.38 5.78
C TYR A 105 39.29 7.46 6.78
N ASP A 106 38.53 8.51 7.02
CA ASP A 106 38.85 9.54 8.00
C ASP A 106 38.82 8.99 9.43
N ASN A 107 37.86 8.12 9.73
CA ASN A 107 37.85 7.39 11.00
C ASN A 107 39.12 6.54 11.16
N LEU A 108 39.55 5.82 10.12
CA LEU A 108 40.81 5.05 10.14
C LEU A 108 42.04 5.93 10.36
N ALA A 109 42.09 7.10 9.71
CA ALA A 109 43.20 8.03 9.80
C ALA A 109 43.25 8.79 11.15
N SER A 110 42.17 8.76 11.94
CA SER A 110 42.12 9.40 13.24
C SER A 110 43.08 8.75 14.26
N ALA A 111 43.43 9.49 15.32
CA ALA A 111 44.32 8.98 16.37
C ALA A 111 43.69 7.79 17.13
N SER A 112 42.37 7.80 17.30
CA SER A 112 41.62 6.72 17.95
C SER A 112 40.39 6.33 17.11
N PRO A 113 40.57 5.51 16.06
CA PRO A 113 39.48 5.06 15.22
C PRO A 113 38.36 4.43 16.04
N LYS A 114 37.14 4.93 15.87
CA LYS A 114 35.93 4.35 16.48
C LYS A 114 35.73 2.95 15.92
N ASN A 115 35.54 1.98 16.82
CA ASN A 115 35.17 0.60 16.48
C ASN A 115 33.65 0.39 16.62
N HIS A 116 33.12 -0.67 16.00
CA HIS A 116 31.69 -1.01 15.97
C HIS A 116 30.76 0.13 15.52
N PHE A 117 31.28 0.96 14.61
CA PHE A 117 30.59 2.17 14.18
C PHE A 117 29.44 1.87 13.22
N THR A 118 28.61 2.88 12.97
CA THR A 118 27.63 2.89 11.87
C THR A 118 27.96 4.05 10.92
N VAL A 119 27.61 3.91 9.64
CA VAL A 119 27.73 5.01 8.67
C VAL A 119 26.46 5.13 7.86
N GLY A 120 26.04 6.38 7.62
CA GLY A 120 24.83 6.73 6.88
C GLY A 120 23.62 7.05 7.75
N ILE A 121 23.69 6.90 9.08
CA ILE A 121 22.63 7.28 10.02
C ILE A 121 23.14 8.28 11.07
N GLN A 122 22.24 8.99 11.74
CA GLN A 122 22.52 9.70 12.97
C GLN A 122 22.09 8.85 14.17
N ASP A 123 23.06 8.21 14.82
CA ASP A 123 22.82 7.43 16.03
C ASP A 123 23.14 8.28 17.26
N ASP A 124 22.12 8.98 17.75
CA ASP A 124 22.16 9.82 18.96
C ASP A 124 21.83 9.06 20.25
N VAL A 125 21.54 7.76 20.15
CA VAL A 125 21.22 6.91 21.30
C VAL A 125 22.48 6.18 21.76
N THR A 126 23.13 5.42 20.86
CA THR A 126 24.35 4.68 21.19
C THR A 126 25.64 5.36 20.72
N ASN A 127 25.52 6.48 20.02
CA ASN A 127 26.65 7.30 19.57
C ASN A 127 27.67 6.52 18.72
N LEU A 128 27.22 5.52 17.94
CA LEU A 128 28.08 4.70 17.09
C LEU A 128 28.30 5.29 15.70
N SER A 129 27.48 6.25 15.26
CA SER A 129 27.58 6.82 13.92
C SER A 129 28.86 7.63 13.70
N LEU A 130 29.38 7.58 12.47
CA LEU A 130 30.43 8.48 11.97
C LEU A 130 29.80 9.74 11.35
N SER A 131 30.44 10.89 11.55
CA SER A 131 30.07 12.15 10.88
C SER A 131 30.46 12.11 9.40
N CYS A 132 29.59 12.62 8.54
CA CYS A 132 29.76 12.60 7.08
C CYS A 132 29.65 14.02 6.49
N ASP A 133 30.61 14.43 5.66
CA ASP A 133 30.50 15.66 4.87
C ASP A 133 29.74 15.39 3.57
N GLU A 134 28.43 15.63 3.60
CA GLU A 134 27.54 15.41 2.46
C GLU A 134 27.89 16.23 1.20
N LYS A 135 28.72 17.27 1.32
CA LYS A 135 29.12 18.09 0.16
C LYS A 135 30.19 17.41 -0.71
N PHE A 136 30.84 16.37 -0.20
CA PHE A 136 31.88 15.64 -0.91
C PHE A 136 31.30 14.84 -2.08
N THR A 137 31.69 15.21 -3.31
CA THR A 137 31.29 14.54 -4.55
C THR A 137 32.52 14.19 -5.38
N ILE A 138 32.41 13.10 -6.15
CA ILE A 138 33.44 12.61 -7.06
C ILE A 138 32.90 12.37 -8.47
N GLU A 139 31.63 12.73 -8.72
CA GLU A 139 31.01 12.53 -10.03
C GLU A 139 31.60 13.52 -11.06
N PRO A 140 32.06 13.02 -12.22
CA PRO A 140 32.68 13.87 -13.23
C PRO A 140 31.64 14.64 -14.06
N ASP A 141 32.05 15.77 -14.63
CA ASP A 141 31.16 16.67 -15.39
C ASP A 141 30.73 16.11 -16.76
N ASP A 142 31.44 15.09 -17.28
CA ASP A 142 31.13 14.43 -18.56
C ASP A 142 30.11 13.28 -18.43
N VAL A 143 29.46 13.15 -17.28
CA VAL A 143 28.33 12.24 -17.05
C VAL A 143 27.04 13.04 -16.93
N VAL A 144 26.09 12.77 -17.83
CA VAL A 144 24.76 13.37 -17.76
C VAL A 144 23.95 12.66 -16.68
N ARG A 145 23.43 13.44 -15.74
CA ARG A 145 22.64 12.97 -14.59
C ARG A 145 21.23 13.50 -14.69
N ALA A 146 20.25 12.61 -14.74
CA ALA A 146 18.85 12.97 -14.89
C ALA A 146 17.98 12.39 -13.77
N VAL A 147 17.13 13.22 -13.17
CA VAL A 147 16.18 12.84 -12.12
C VAL A 147 14.76 13.09 -12.60
N PHE A 148 13.88 12.11 -12.42
CA PHE A 148 12.48 12.20 -12.85
C PHE A 148 11.55 11.88 -11.69
N PHE A 149 10.68 12.83 -11.35
CA PHE A 149 9.60 12.67 -10.39
C PHE A 149 8.31 12.33 -11.13
N GLY A 150 7.81 11.11 -10.92
CA GLY A 150 6.56 10.60 -11.50
C GLY A 150 5.63 10.01 -10.44
N LEU A 151 4.40 9.71 -10.83
CA LEU A 151 3.41 9.02 -10.00
C LEU A 151 3.44 7.51 -10.26
N GLY A 152 3.30 6.71 -9.20
CA GLY A 152 3.11 5.27 -9.32
C GLY A 152 1.94 4.95 -10.26
N ALA A 153 2.26 4.24 -11.35
CA ALA A 153 1.40 3.87 -12.48
C ALA A 153 1.15 4.94 -13.58
N ASP A 154 1.86 6.08 -13.60
CA ASP A 154 1.78 7.05 -14.72
C ASP A 154 2.63 6.68 -15.96
N GLY A 155 3.48 5.67 -15.83
CA GLY A 155 4.34 5.16 -16.90
C GLY A 155 5.74 5.77 -16.98
N THR A 156 6.12 6.70 -16.09
CA THR A 156 7.43 7.37 -16.03
C THR A 156 8.59 6.38 -15.98
N VAL A 157 8.56 5.43 -15.03
CA VAL A 157 9.58 4.39 -14.89
C VAL A 157 9.72 3.54 -16.16
N GLY A 158 8.58 3.21 -16.79
CA GLY A 158 8.58 2.42 -18.02
C GLY A 158 9.25 3.17 -19.18
N ALA A 159 8.93 4.46 -19.34
CA ALA A 159 9.59 5.35 -20.29
C ALA A 159 11.09 5.46 -20.02
N ASN A 160 11.50 5.66 -18.76
CA ASN A 160 12.91 5.76 -18.40
C ASN A 160 13.69 4.46 -18.66
N LYS A 161 13.11 3.29 -18.38
CA LYS A 161 13.70 1.99 -18.78
C LYS A 161 13.88 1.87 -20.28
N ASN A 162 12.94 2.40 -21.06
CA ASN A 162 13.04 2.42 -22.52
C ASN A 162 14.13 3.40 -22.99
N SER A 163 14.23 4.60 -22.39
CA SER A 163 15.29 5.57 -22.68
C SER A 163 16.69 5.02 -22.40
N ILE A 164 16.88 4.29 -21.29
CA ILE A 164 18.13 3.58 -20.99
C ILE A 164 18.51 2.62 -22.11
N LYS A 165 17.54 1.85 -22.62
CA LYS A 165 17.79 0.89 -23.71
C LYS A 165 18.17 1.60 -25.00
N ILE A 166 17.44 2.64 -25.38
CA ILE A 166 17.75 3.43 -26.58
C ILE A 166 19.19 3.98 -26.47
N ILE A 167 19.52 4.65 -25.37
CA ILE A 167 20.85 5.28 -25.24
C ILE A 167 21.96 4.22 -25.12
N GLY A 168 21.74 3.14 -24.36
CA GLY A 168 22.76 2.11 -24.14
C GLY A 168 22.94 1.13 -25.31
N GLU A 169 21.92 0.89 -26.13
CA GLU A 169 22.00 0.00 -27.31
C GLU A 169 22.39 0.77 -28.58
N ASP A 170 21.95 2.02 -28.73
CA ASP A 170 22.09 2.78 -29.98
C ASP A 170 23.21 3.85 -29.93
N THR A 171 23.98 3.94 -28.83
CA THR A 171 25.06 4.93 -28.66
C THR A 171 26.28 4.31 -27.95
N PRO A 172 27.49 4.91 -28.03
CA PRO A 172 28.67 4.41 -27.32
C PRO A 172 28.66 4.69 -25.80
N ASN A 173 27.63 5.37 -25.28
CA ASN A 173 27.55 5.70 -23.87
C ASN A 173 27.17 4.48 -23.03
N PHE A 174 27.79 4.38 -21.85
CA PHE A 174 27.28 3.55 -20.77
C PHE A 174 26.03 4.20 -20.19
N ALA A 175 25.04 3.38 -19.86
CA ALA A 175 23.78 3.81 -19.27
C ALA A 175 23.54 3.10 -17.93
N GLN A 176 23.14 3.85 -16.92
CA GLN A 176 22.72 3.35 -15.62
C GLN A 176 21.33 3.90 -15.29
N GLY A 177 20.47 3.05 -14.71
CA GLY A 177 19.20 3.49 -14.14
C GLY A 177 18.94 2.84 -12.80
N TYR A 178 18.58 3.67 -11.81
CA TYR A 178 18.06 3.25 -10.52
C TYR A 178 16.69 3.89 -10.32
N PHE A 179 15.77 3.15 -9.71
CA PHE A 179 14.38 3.57 -9.57
C PHE A 179 13.98 3.42 -8.11
N VAL A 180 13.69 4.55 -7.47
CA VAL A 180 13.12 4.62 -6.14
C VAL A 180 11.61 4.55 -6.30
N TYR A 181 11.01 3.51 -5.73
CA TYR A 181 9.56 3.35 -5.67
C TYR A 181 9.12 3.55 -4.23
N ASP A 182 7.94 4.11 -4.03
CA ASP A 182 7.19 3.88 -2.80
C ASP A 182 6.63 2.44 -2.82
N SER A 183 6.55 1.81 -1.66
CA SER A 183 5.83 0.55 -1.46
C SER A 183 4.31 0.71 -1.66
N LYS A 184 3.76 1.93 -1.60
CA LYS A 184 2.38 2.22 -2.04
C LYS A 184 2.24 1.87 -3.53
N LYS A 185 1.40 0.88 -3.83
CA LYS A 185 1.23 0.33 -5.18
C LYS A 185 0.83 1.33 -6.25
N SER A 186 0.09 2.38 -5.90
CA SER A 186 -0.30 3.43 -6.84
C SER A 186 -0.46 4.78 -6.15
N GLY A 187 -0.29 5.85 -6.92
CA GLY A 187 -0.57 7.21 -6.44
C GLY A 187 0.47 7.76 -5.46
N SER A 188 1.67 7.19 -5.41
CA SER A 188 2.78 7.76 -4.65
C SER A 188 3.95 8.09 -5.56
N THR A 189 4.92 8.83 -5.04
CA THR A 189 6.07 9.33 -5.80
C THR A 189 6.96 8.18 -6.24
N THR A 190 7.44 8.28 -7.48
CA THR A 190 8.51 7.46 -8.03
C THR A 190 9.61 8.39 -8.49
N THR A 191 10.84 8.10 -8.11
CA THR A 191 12.01 8.90 -8.50
C THR A 191 12.94 8.03 -9.32
N SER A 192 13.17 8.41 -10.58
CA SER A 192 14.12 7.71 -11.45
C SER A 192 15.44 8.47 -11.48
N HIS A 193 16.55 7.77 -11.27
CA HIS A 193 17.91 8.30 -11.34
C HIS A 193 18.63 7.66 -12.51
N LEU A 194 18.93 8.46 -13.54
CA LEU A 194 19.60 7.99 -14.75
C LEU A 194 20.96 8.66 -14.89
N ARG A 195 21.97 7.86 -15.26
CA ARG A 195 23.31 8.35 -15.62
C ARG A 195 23.70 7.85 -17.00
N PHE A 196 24.31 8.73 -17.80
CA PHE A 196 24.83 8.42 -19.12
C PHE A 196 26.22 9.02 -19.28
N GLY A 197 27.19 8.25 -19.78
CA GLY A 197 28.53 8.78 -20.01
C GLY A 197 29.45 7.85 -20.79
N PRO A 198 30.64 8.34 -21.19
CA PRO A 198 31.55 7.62 -22.08
C PRO A 198 32.33 6.49 -21.40
N ARG A 199 32.23 6.33 -20.07
CA ARG A 199 32.97 5.36 -19.27
C ARG A 199 32.04 4.50 -18.43
N PRO A 200 32.48 3.29 -18.01
CA PRO A 200 31.71 2.45 -17.10
C PRO A 200 31.29 3.19 -15.83
N ILE A 201 30.00 3.18 -15.51
CA ILE A 201 29.42 3.90 -14.37
C ILE A 201 29.42 3.00 -13.13
N ARG A 202 30.19 3.38 -12.10
CA ARG A 202 30.33 2.64 -10.82
C ARG A 202 29.51 3.24 -9.67
N SER A 203 28.83 4.34 -9.93
CA SER A 203 28.08 5.13 -8.96
C SER A 203 26.82 4.40 -8.47
N THR A 204 26.99 3.43 -7.58
CA THR A 204 25.91 2.64 -6.96
C THR A 204 25.24 3.38 -5.80
N TYR A 205 24.88 4.64 -6.02
CA TYR A 205 24.23 5.57 -5.08
C TYR A 205 23.30 6.53 -5.85
N LEU A 206 22.34 7.14 -5.17
CA LEU A 206 21.39 8.09 -5.77
C LEU A 206 22.08 9.34 -6.33
N ILE A 207 21.40 10.04 -7.24
CA ILE A 207 21.87 11.32 -7.80
C ILE A 207 21.43 12.45 -6.86
N ASP A 208 22.39 13.19 -6.33
CA ASP A 208 22.19 14.41 -5.55
C ASP A 208 22.43 15.69 -6.38
N ARG A 209 23.10 15.58 -7.53
CA ARG A 209 23.40 16.67 -8.48
C ARG A 209 23.00 16.29 -9.90
N ALA A 210 21.89 16.83 -10.39
CA ALA A 210 21.27 16.49 -11.67
C ALA A 210 21.40 17.62 -12.69
N ASN A 211 21.87 17.29 -13.90
CA ASN A 211 21.87 18.17 -15.07
C ASN A 211 20.45 18.38 -15.62
N PHE A 212 19.59 17.39 -15.43
CA PHE A 212 18.21 17.39 -15.90
C PHE A 212 17.26 16.93 -14.80
N VAL A 213 16.23 17.72 -14.52
CA VAL A 213 15.15 17.36 -13.59
C VAL A 213 13.83 17.43 -14.33
N ALA A 214 13.00 16.39 -14.21
CA ALA A 214 11.63 16.41 -14.71
C ALA A 214 10.62 16.14 -13.60
N CYS A 215 9.55 16.94 -13.56
CA CYS A 215 8.41 16.75 -12.67
C CYS A 215 7.15 16.49 -13.51
N HIS A 216 6.65 15.26 -13.46
CA HIS A 216 5.53 14.82 -14.30
C HIS A 216 4.16 15.08 -13.66
N GLN A 217 4.12 15.58 -12.43
CA GLN A 217 2.91 15.88 -11.67
C GLN A 217 2.99 17.26 -11.00
N TRP A 218 2.05 18.14 -11.29
CA TRP A 218 2.00 19.49 -10.72
C TRP A 218 2.02 19.51 -9.18
N PHE A 219 1.23 18.66 -8.54
CA PHE A 219 1.06 18.69 -7.09
C PHE A 219 2.33 18.34 -6.30
N PHE A 220 3.35 17.76 -6.93
CA PHE A 220 4.64 17.53 -6.27
C PHE A 220 5.37 18.83 -5.92
N LEU A 221 5.08 19.93 -6.62
CA LEU A 221 5.63 21.25 -6.30
C LEU A 221 5.11 21.78 -4.95
N GLU A 222 3.98 21.27 -4.47
CA GLU A 222 3.40 21.63 -3.17
C GLU A 222 3.90 20.70 -2.04
N LYS A 223 4.71 19.67 -2.34
CA LYS A 223 5.09 18.61 -1.38
C LYS A 223 6.57 18.33 -1.28
N PHE A 224 7.31 18.48 -2.36
CA PHE A 224 8.71 18.10 -2.46
C PHE A 224 9.52 19.25 -3.05
N ASP A 225 10.73 19.43 -2.53
CA ASP A 225 11.74 20.24 -3.21
C ASP A 225 12.33 19.45 -4.38
N VAL A 226 11.58 19.38 -5.48
CA VAL A 226 11.97 18.64 -6.69
C VAL A 226 13.22 19.21 -7.35
N LEU A 227 13.58 20.47 -7.06
CA LEU A 227 14.74 21.16 -7.63
C LEU A 227 15.96 21.16 -6.72
N LYS A 228 15.88 20.54 -5.52
CA LYS A 228 17.02 20.42 -4.60
C LYS A 228 18.28 19.90 -5.29
N SER A 229 18.15 18.85 -6.10
CA SER A 229 19.26 18.21 -6.80
C SER A 229 19.70 18.91 -8.07
N ALA A 230 18.95 19.90 -8.59
CA ALA A 230 19.33 20.58 -9.84
C ALA A 230 20.67 21.31 -9.69
N VAL A 231 21.55 21.16 -10.68
CA VAL A 231 22.81 21.93 -10.76
C VAL A 231 22.59 23.31 -11.39
N HIS A 232 23.54 24.22 -11.20
CA HIS A 232 23.52 25.53 -11.87
C HIS A 232 23.55 25.36 -13.40
N GLY A 233 22.70 26.10 -14.12
CA GLY A 233 22.54 26.00 -15.58
C GLY A 233 21.83 24.74 -16.07
N GLY A 234 21.30 23.91 -15.16
CA GLY A 234 20.58 22.68 -15.49
C GLY A 234 19.22 22.93 -16.15
N VAL A 235 18.57 21.84 -16.57
CA VAL A 235 17.27 21.86 -17.25
C VAL A 235 16.17 21.38 -16.30
N PHE A 236 15.05 22.10 -16.25
CA PHE A 236 13.83 21.69 -15.56
C PHE A 236 12.67 21.52 -16.55
N LEU A 237 12.06 20.34 -16.56
CA LEU A 237 10.85 20.02 -17.33
C LEU A 237 9.65 19.82 -16.40
N LEU A 238 8.56 20.54 -16.62
CA LEU A 238 7.33 20.42 -15.84
C LEU A 238 6.14 20.06 -16.73
N ASN A 239 5.43 18.99 -16.36
CA ASN A 239 4.09 18.72 -16.88
C ASN A 239 3.07 19.61 -16.15
N SER A 240 2.41 20.53 -16.87
CA SER A 240 1.49 21.50 -16.30
C SER A 240 0.29 21.74 -17.20
N ILE A 241 -0.88 21.94 -16.59
CA ILE A 241 -2.08 22.41 -17.30
C ILE A 241 -1.99 23.90 -17.66
N TYR A 242 -1.01 24.62 -17.12
CA TYR A 242 -0.76 26.03 -17.39
C TYR A 242 0.27 26.18 -18.51
N GLY A 243 0.00 27.07 -19.46
CA GLY A 243 0.91 27.37 -20.56
C GLY A 243 2.10 28.24 -20.14
N PRO A 244 3.05 28.51 -21.07
CA PRO A 244 4.28 29.26 -20.78
C PRO A 244 4.05 30.69 -20.27
N ASN A 245 2.90 31.30 -20.61
CA ASN A 245 2.56 32.66 -20.18
C ASN A 245 1.96 32.72 -18.77
N ASP A 246 1.34 31.63 -18.30
CA ASP A 246 0.56 31.61 -17.05
C ASP A 246 1.27 30.86 -15.93
N VAL A 247 2.12 29.88 -16.28
CA VAL A 247 2.73 28.94 -15.34
C VAL A 247 3.54 29.64 -14.26
N TRP A 248 4.27 30.70 -14.61
CA TRP A 248 5.13 31.42 -13.66
C TRP A 248 4.34 31.93 -12.46
N ALA A 249 3.17 32.53 -12.68
CA ALA A 249 2.31 33.08 -11.62
C ALA A 249 1.69 32.00 -10.72
N LYS A 250 1.76 30.73 -11.12
CA LYS A 250 1.21 29.59 -10.36
C LYS A 250 2.26 28.81 -9.60
N LEU A 251 3.55 29.00 -9.90
CA LEU A 251 4.63 28.28 -9.22
C LEU A 251 4.76 28.69 -7.75
N PRO A 252 5.06 27.74 -6.84
CA PRO A 252 5.47 28.07 -5.48
C PRO A 252 6.74 28.93 -5.44
N ARG A 253 6.86 29.76 -4.41
CA ARG A 253 7.95 30.71 -4.22
C ARG A 253 9.33 30.05 -4.24
N HIS A 254 9.49 28.94 -3.52
CA HIS A 254 10.77 28.21 -3.45
C HIS A 254 11.20 27.62 -4.80
N ILE A 255 10.25 27.22 -5.67
CA ILE A 255 10.54 26.75 -7.03
C ILE A 255 11.03 27.91 -7.90
N GLN A 256 10.37 29.07 -7.82
CA GLN A 256 10.85 30.28 -8.51
C GLN A 256 12.26 30.67 -8.04
N GLN A 257 12.54 30.58 -6.74
CA GLN A 257 13.86 30.89 -6.17
C GLN A 257 14.94 29.96 -6.76
N HIS A 258 14.70 28.64 -6.78
CA HIS A 258 15.63 27.68 -7.39
C HIS A 258 15.87 27.94 -8.88
N LEU A 259 14.81 28.25 -9.65
CA LEU A 259 14.92 28.58 -11.07
C LEU A 259 15.86 29.77 -11.30
N ILE A 260 15.77 30.80 -10.46
CA ILE A 260 16.58 32.03 -10.55
C ILE A 260 18.01 31.79 -10.07
N ASP A 261 18.19 31.33 -8.85
CA ASP A 261 19.52 31.20 -8.21
C ASP A 261 20.42 30.24 -8.97
N LYS A 262 19.83 29.15 -9.47
CA LYS A 262 20.53 28.14 -10.25
C LYS A 262 20.52 28.43 -11.75
N LYS A 263 19.91 29.53 -12.21
CA LYS A 263 19.80 29.90 -13.64
C LYS A 263 19.34 28.73 -14.52
N LEU A 264 18.25 28.08 -14.11
CA LEU A 264 17.76 26.87 -14.77
C LEU A 264 17.08 27.22 -16.10
N LYS A 265 17.24 26.35 -17.10
CA LYS A 265 16.45 26.38 -18.32
C LYS A 265 15.12 25.69 -18.06
N PHE A 266 14.02 26.45 -18.11
CA PHE A 266 12.71 25.96 -17.70
C PHE A 266 11.81 25.66 -18.90
N PHE A 267 11.27 24.45 -18.95
CA PHE A 267 10.36 23.99 -20.00
C PHE A 267 9.04 23.48 -19.41
N VAL A 268 7.95 23.75 -20.13
CA VAL A 268 6.60 23.30 -19.74
C VAL A 268 5.85 22.67 -20.89
N ILE A 269 4.97 21.72 -20.55
CA ILE A 269 4.04 21.07 -21.48
C ILE A 269 2.78 20.60 -20.75
N ASP A 270 1.61 20.72 -21.39
CA ASP A 270 0.39 20.04 -20.95
C ASP A 270 0.32 18.64 -21.59
N GLY A 271 0.97 17.68 -20.93
CA GLY A 271 1.02 16.31 -21.40
C GLY A 271 -0.36 15.64 -21.45
N TYR A 272 -1.29 16.03 -20.58
CA TYR A 272 -2.63 15.46 -20.55
C TYR A 272 -3.47 15.92 -21.74
N LYS A 273 -3.40 17.21 -22.08
CA LYS A 273 -4.05 17.77 -23.28
C LYS A 273 -3.49 17.13 -24.54
N VAL A 274 -2.16 17.03 -24.66
CA VAL A 274 -1.52 16.40 -25.83
C VAL A 274 -1.94 14.93 -25.93
N ALA A 275 -1.92 14.18 -24.83
CA ALA A 275 -2.34 12.77 -24.81
C ALA A 275 -3.83 12.60 -25.21
N GLY A 276 -4.70 13.52 -24.79
CA GLY A 276 -6.10 13.55 -25.20
C GLY A 276 -6.27 13.80 -26.69
N GLN A 277 -5.59 14.81 -27.23
CA GLN A 277 -5.66 15.20 -28.65
C GLN A 277 -5.12 14.12 -29.59
N THR A 278 -4.07 13.40 -29.17
CA THR A 278 -3.46 12.32 -29.96
C THR A 278 -4.13 10.96 -29.71
N GLY A 279 -5.20 10.92 -28.91
CA GLY A 279 -5.95 9.69 -28.61
C GLY A 279 -5.17 8.65 -27.80
N MET A 280 -4.19 9.09 -27.01
CA MET A 280 -3.44 8.27 -26.04
C MET A 280 -4.12 8.20 -24.65
N GLY A 281 -5.26 8.90 -24.48
CA GLY A 281 -6.00 8.96 -23.22
C GLY A 281 -5.26 9.83 -22.21
N GLY A 282 -5.16 9.39 -20.95
CA GLY A 282 -4.41 10.09 -19.90
C GLY A 282 -2.93 9.70 -19.77
N ARG A 283 -2.35 8.96 -20.74
CA ARG A 283 -0.98 8.45 -20.65
C ARG A 283 0.02 9.48 -21.17
N VAL A 284 0.81 10.07 -20.27
CA VAL A 284 1.80 11.11 -20.60
C VAL A 284 3.22 10.58 -20.81
N ASN A 285 3.45 9.28 -20.57
CA ASN A 285 4.79 8.68 -20.56
C ASN A 285 5.58 8.89 -21.87
N THR A 286 5.00 8.64 -23.05
CA THR A 286 5.67 8.84 -24.35
C THR A 286 5.94 10.31 -24.64
N ILE A 287 5.04 11.20 -24.18
CA ILE A 287 5.17 12.66 -24.32
C ILE A 287 6.36 13.15 -23.48
N MET A 288 6.40 12.80 -22.19
CA MET A 288 7.49 13.19 -21.31
C MET A 288 8.84 12.58 -21.74
N GLN A 289 8.83 11.34 -22.25
CA GLN A 289 10.01 10.72 -22.83
C GLN A 289 10.56 11.52 -24.02
N THR A 290 9.67 11.93 -24.92
CA THR A 290 10.02 12.74 -26.09
C THR A 290 10.63 14.07 -25.67
N CYS A 291 10.05 14.73 -24.66
CA CYS A 291 10.61 15.94 -24.08
C CYS A 291 12.04 15.70 -23.57
N PHE A 292 12.28 14.67 -22.77
CA PHE A 292 13.62 14.35 -22.26
C PHE A 292 14.67 14.24 -23.38
N PHE A 293 14.39 13.49 -24.44
CA PHE A 293 15.31 13.37 -25.57
C PHE A 293 15.53 14.69 -26.31
N ALA A 294 14.51 15.54 -26.43
CA ALA A 294 14.60 16.80 -27.13
C ALA A 294 15.44 17.87 -26.40
N ILE A 295 15.46 17.86 -25.07
CA ILE A 295 16.04 18.96 -24.25
C ILE A 295 17.09 18.54 -23.21
N SER A 296 17.39 17.24 -23.04
CA SER A 296 18.39 16.78 -22.05
C SER A 296 19.85 17.00 -22.45
N GLY A 297 20.13 17.11 -23.74
CA GLY A 297 21.51 17.23 -24.26
C GLY A 297 22.32 15.92 -24.25
N VAL A 298 21.71 14.76 -23.92
CA VAL A 298 22.38 13.44 -23.99
C VAL A 298 22.73 13.09 -25.44
N LEU A 299 21.86 13.45 -26.38
CA LEU A 299 22.06 13.30 -27.82
C LEU A 299 21.74 14.61 -28.54
N PRO A 300 22.35 14.87 -29.70
CA PRO A 300 21.88 15.92 -30.60
C PRO A 300 20.39 15.75 -30.93
N LYS A 301 19.64 16.85 -30.96
CA LYS A 301 18.16 16.84 -31.07
C LYS A 301 17.64 16.00 -32.25
N GLU A 302 18.27 16.12 -33.42
CA GLU A 302 17.87 15.40 -34.63
C GLU A 302 18.06 13.88 -34.47
N GLN A 303 19.22 13.47 -33.95
CA GLN A 303 19.52 12.06 -33.66
C GLN A 303 18.57 11.50 -32.59
N ALA A 304 18.23 12.30 -31.59
CA ALA A 304 17.31 11.93 -30.52
C ALA A 304 15.89 11.64 -31.04
N ILE A 305 15.37 12.49 -31.94
CA ILE A 305 14.05 12.31 -32.57
C ILE A 305 14.05 11.07 -33.46
N GLU A 306 15.12 10.86 -34.24
CA GLU A 306 15.25 9.69 -35.10
C GLU A 306 15.29 8.39 -34.28
N ALA A 307 16.08 8.35 -33.20
CA ALA A 307 16.18 7.20 -32.30
C ALA A 307 14.82 6.84 -31.66
N ILE A 308 14.04 7.85 -31.23
CA ILE A 308 12.68 7.63 -30.71
C ILE A 308 11.78 7.01 -31.78
N LYS A 309 11.74 7.59 -32.99
CA LYS A 309 10.88 7.10 -34.07
C LYS A 309 11.27 5.67 -34.50
N ASN A 310 12.57 5.36 -34.54
CA ASN A 310 13.07 4.01 -34.80
C ASN A 310 12.67 3.01 -33.71
N SER A 311 12.78 3.39 -32.44
CA SER A 311 12.35 2.57 -31.30
C SER A 311 10.84 2.31 -31.31
N ILE A 312 10.02 3.33 -31.64
CA ILE A 312 8.57 3.19 -31.82
C ILE A 312 8.27 2.19 -32.93
N LYS A 313 8.95 2.26 -34.08
CA LYS A 313 8.76 1.33 -35.20
C LYS A 313 9.13 -0.11 -34.81
N LYS A 314 10.26 -0.31 -34.11
CA LYS A 314 10.71 -1.62 -33.57
C LYS A 314 9.69 -2.20 -32.59
N THR A 315 9.14 -1.36 -31.71
CA THR A 315 8.22 -1.79 -30.62
C THR A 315 6.79 -2.02 -31.11
N TYR A 316 6.27 -1.13 -31.95
CA TYR A 316 4.85 -1.08 -32.33
C TYR A 316 4.58 -1.52 -33.77
N GLY A 317 5.60 -1.77 -34.59
CA GLY A 317 5.42 -2.25 -35.96
C GLY A 317 4.58 -3.53 -36.05
N ARG A 318 4.74 -4.45 -35.08
CA ARG A 318 3.93 -5.67 -34.98
C ARG A 318 2.46 -5.44 -34.60
N LYS A 319 2.09 -4.23 -34.18
CA LYS A 319 0.71 -3.86 -33.84
C LYS A 319 -0.01 -3.11 -34.97
N GLY A 320 0.66 -2.88 -36.10
CA GLY A 320 0.09 -2.26 -37.30
C GLY A 320 0.51 -0.79 -37.50
N GLU A 321 0.57 -0.36 -38.76
CA GLU A 321 1.08 0.95 -39.18
C GLU A 321 0.28 2.11 -38.58
N ALA A 322 -1.04 1.97 -38.43
CA ALA A 322 -1.88 3.00 -37.83
C ALA A 322 -1.47 3.33 -36.38
N ILE A 323 -1.03 2.34 -35.60
CA ILE A 323 -0.53 2.55 -34.23
C ILE A 323 0.84 3.24 -34.27
N VAL A 324 1.71 2.86 -35.19
CA VAL A 324 3.02 3.51 -35.38
C VAL A 324 2.84 4.98 -35.73
N GLN A 325 2.01 5.30 -36.73
CA GLN A 325 1.73 6.68 -37.14
C GLN A 325 1.11 7.51 -36.03
N LYS A 326 0.21 6.94 -35.22
CA LYS A 326 -0.36 7.61 -34.05
C LYS A 326 0.71 7.96 -33.01
N ASN A 327 1.70 7.10 -32.81
CA ASN A 327 2.84 7.40 -31.92
C ASN A 327 3.79 8.43 -32.55
N PHE A 328 3.96 8.48 -33.87
CA PHE A 328 4.74 9.53 -34.53
C PHE A 328 4.06 10.90 -34.41
N GLN A 329 2.75 10.97 -34.65
CA GLN A 329 1.96 12.17 -34.42
C GLN A 329 2.06 12.65 -32.97
N ALA A 330 2.10 11.71 -32.01
CA ALA A 330 2.33 12.05 -30.61
C ALA A 330 3.70 12.70 -30.37
N VAL A 331 4.77 12.17 -30.96
CA VAL A 331 6.12 12.75 -30.89
C VAL A 331 6.13 14.17 -31.47
N ASP A 332 5.58 14.34 -32.67
CA ASP A 332 5.59 15.62 -33.36
C ASP A 332 4.72 16.66 -32.63
N ALA A 333 3.52 16.27 -32.18
CA ALA A 333 2.66 17.11 -31.36
C ALA A 333 3.30 17.49 -30.02
N THR A 334 4.07 16.59 -29.42
CA THR A 334 4.81 16.87 -28.18
C THR A 334 5.83 17.98 -28.41
N ILE A 335 6.64 17.89 -29.46
CA ILE A 335 7.66 18.90 -29.76
C ILE A 335 7.02 20.26 -30.06
N ALA A 336 5.87 20.28 -30.75
CA ALA A 336 5.14 21.51 -31.04
C ALA A 336 4.47 22.16 -29.81
N ASN A 337 4.27 21.40 -28.73
CA ASN A 337 3.64 21.87 -27.48
C ASN A 337 4.62 21.94 -26.30
N LEU A 338 5.92 21.76 -26.55
CA LEU A 338 6.98 21.92 -25.56
C LEU A 338 7.51 23.35 -25.64
N PHE A 339 7.29 24.14 -24.59
CA PHE A 339 7.64 25.55 -24.56
C PHE A 339 8.72 25.84 -23.54
N GLU A 340 9.73 26.62 -23.93
CA GLU A 340 10.67 27.25 -22.99
C GLU A 340 9.99 28.46 -22.34
N VAL A 341 10.14 28.59 -21.03
CA VAL A 341 9.60 29.69 -20.24
C VAL A 341 10.74 30.63 -19.87
N ALA A 342 10.59 31.91 -20.21
CA ALA A 342 11.53 32.92 -19.79
C ALA A 342 11.49 33.05 -18.26
N VAL A 343 12.62 32.81 -17.59
CA VAL A 343 12.75 32.94 -16.14
C VAL A 343 13.06 34.39 -15.78
N PRO A 344 12.16 35.10 -15.06
CA PRO A 344 12.40 36.47 -14.60
C PRO A 344 13.54 36.55 -13.57
N GLU A 345 14.09 37.74 -13.35
CA GLU A 345 15.20 37.95 -12.38
C GLU A 345 14.75 37.95 -10.91
N LYS A 346 13.44 38.07 -10.65
CA LYS A 346 12.90 38.21 -9.29
C LYS A 346 11.79 37.20 -9.05
N VAL A 347 11.77 36.70 -7.83
CA VAL A 347 10.65 35.91 -7.30
C VAL A 347 9.42 36.82 -7.17
N THR A 348 8.30 36.39 -7.73
CA THR A 348 7.03 37.13 -7.70
C THR A 348 5.90 36.37 -7.00
N SER A 349 6.08 35.07 -6.75
CA SER A 349 5.06 34.24 -6.12
C SER A 349 4.95 34.49 -4.62
N THR A 350 3.71 34.56 -4.14
CA THR A 350 3.36 34.54 -2.71
C THR A 350 2.89 33.15 -2.25
N ILE A 351 2.90 32.16 -3.14
CA ILE A 351 2.45 30.80 -2.86
C ILE A 351 3.59 30.06 -2.16
N GLU A 352 3.46 29.81 -0.86
CA GLU A 352 4.43 29.03 -0.11
C GLU A 352 4.11 27.53 -0.20
N MET A 353 5.13 26.69 0.04
CA MET A 353 4.88 25.25 0.20
C MET A 353 4.12 25.07 1.53
N PRO A 354 2.94 24.43 1.52
CA PRO A 354 2.22 24.15 2.75
C PRO A 354 3.02 23.21 3.66
N PRO A 355 2.74 23.18 4.97
CA PRO A 355 3.33 22.17 5.83
C PRO A 355 2.93 20.77 5.33
N ILE A 356 3.85 19.80 5.44
CA ILE A 356 3.66 18.43 4.91
C ILE A 356 2.43 17.76 5.51
N VAL A 357 2.15 18.05 6.79
CA VAL A 357 0.93 17.67 7.51
C VAL A 357 0.38 18.89 8.24
N SER A 358 -0.89 18.84 8.62
CA SER A 358 -1.53 19.90 9.42
C SER A 358 -0.83 20.11 10.78
N ASP A 359 -0.77 21.35 11.27
CA ASP A 359 -0.25 21.67 12.61
C ASP A 359 -1.05 21.03 13.75
N ASN A 360 -2.31 20.66 13.47
CA ASN A 360 -3.19 19.92 14.38
C ASN A 360 -2.82 18.43 14.50
N ALA A 361 -1.88 17.93 13.69
CA ALA A 361 -1.46 16.54 13.77
C ALA A 361 -0.72 16.24 15.09
N PRO A 362 -0.82 15.00 15.61
CA PRO A 362 -0.07 14.58 16.80
C PRO A 362 1.44 14.79 16.66
N GLU A 363 2.13 14.95 17.80
CA GLU A 363 3.57 15.26 17.81
C GLU A 363 4.41 14.23 17.04
N PHE A 364 4.16 12.94 17.24
CA PHE A 364 4.85 11.88 16.48
C PHE A 364 4.60 11.99 14.97
N VAL A 365 3.40 12.40 14.55
CA VAL A 365 3.09 12.62 13.13
C VAL A 365 3.88 13.81 12.60
N LYS A 366 3.96 14.91 13.33
CA LYS A 366 4.68 16.12 12.90
C LYS A 366 6.19 15.95 12.89
N ASN A 367 6.75 15.37 13.94
CA ASN A 367 8.19 15.36 14.17
C ASN A 367 8.89 14.14 13.56
N THR A 368 8.17 13.02 13.39
CA THR A 368 8.74 11.78 12.82
C THR A 368 8.12 11.47 11.45
N LEU A 369 6.79 11.38 11.34
CA LEU A 369 6.17 10.90 10.10
C LEU A 369 6.19 11.93 8.97
N ALA A 370 5.98 13.21 9.26
CA ALA A 370 5.96 14.26 8.25
C ALA A 370 7.30 14.41 7.54
N PRO A 371 8.48 14.39 8.21
CA PRO A 371 9.77 14.31 7.52
C PRO A 371 9.87 13.10 6.58
N ILE A 372 9.39 11.92 6.96
CA ILE A 372 9.39 10.73 6.10
C ILE A 372 8.50 10.95 4.87
N ILE A 373 7.27 11.47 5.07
CA ILE A 373 6.32 11.79 3.99
C ILE A 373 6.93 12.81 3.01
N GLY A 374 7.66 13.81 3.52
CA GLY A 374 8.34 14.83 2.71
C GLY A 374 9.63 14.38 2.03
N GLY A 375 10.06 13.12 2.21
CA GLY A 375 11.30 12.61 1.62
C GLY A 375 12.58 12.96 2.39
N PHE A 376 12.45 13.34 3.66
CA PHE A 376 13.55 13.68 4.58
C PHE A 376 13.76 12.64 5.69
N GLY A 377 13.18 11.44 5.55
CA GLY A 377 13.26 10.37 6.56
C GLY A 377 14.68 9.93 6.89
N ASP A 378 15.62 10.03 5.94
CA ASP A 378 17.02 9.68 6.15
C ASP A 378 17.76 10.57 7.15
N ALA A 379 17.26 11.80 7.38
CA ALA A 379 17.81 12.77 8.33
C ALA A 379 17.30 12.56 9.77
N LEU A 380 16.31 11.69 9.97
CA LEU A 380 15.80 11.39 11.31
C LEU A 380 16.84 10.58 12.10
N PRO A 381 17.10 10.96 13.37
CA PRO A 381 17.99 10.22 14.23
C PRO A 381 17.35 8.92 14.73
N VAL A 382 18.16 8.03 15.31
CA VAL A 382 17.68 6.76 15.89
C VAL A 382 16.62 7.00 16.97
N SER A 383 16.77 8.05 17.79
CA SER A 383 15.81 8.41 18.84
C SER A 383 14.41 8.78 18.34
N ALA A 384 14.23 9.07 17.05
CA ALA A 384 12.94 9.43 16.47
C ALA A 384 11.99 8.23 16.30
N PHE A 385 12.49 7.00 16.46
CA PHE A 385 11.77 5.77 16.19
C PHE A 385 11.51 4.94 17.46
N PRO A 386 10.35 4.25 17.54
CA PRO A 386 10.07 3.31 18.63
C PRO A 386 10.99 2.10 18.57
N GLN A 387 11.48 1.65 19.73
CA GLN A 387 12.47 0.57 19.84
C GLN A 387 11.97 -0.80 19.33
N ASP A 388 10.66 -1.03 19.37
CA ASP A 388 10.00 -2.29 19.00
C ASP A 388 9.33 -2.21 17.61
N GLY A 389 9.38 -1.05 16.95
CA GLY A 389 8.71 -0.82 15.67
C GLY A 389 7.19 -0.63 15.76
N THR A 390 6.62 -0.38 16.94
CA THR A 390 5.17 -0.14 17.11
C THR A 390 4.80 1.29 16.70
N PHE A 391 3.96 1.45 15.67
CA PHE A 391 3.50 2.76 15.18
C PHE A 391 2.06 3.08 15.63
N PRO A 392 1.72 4.35 15.83
CA PRO A 392 0.35 4.75 16.15
C PRO A 392 -0.58 4.58 14.94
N VAL A 393 -1.85 4.31 15.24
CA VAL A 393 -2.96 4.32 14.28
C VAL A 393 -3.41 5.76 13.98
N ALA A 394 -4.38 5.91 13.08
CA ALA A 394 -5.00 7.18 12.70
C ALA A 394 -4.01 8.18 12.07
N THR A 395 -3.01 7.68 11.33
CA THR A 395 -1.95 8.50 10.74
C THR A 395 -2.19 8.83 9.26
N ALA A 396 -2.89 7.98 8.50
CA ALA A 396 -3.21 8.25 7.09
C ALA A 396 -4.10 9.48 6.87
N GLN A 397 -4.94 9.85 7.85
CA GLN A 397 -5.81 11.03 7.77
C GLN A 397 -5.04 12.34 7.58
N TRP A 398 -3.76 12.39 7.98
CA TRP A 398 -2.92 13.58 7.92
C TRP A 398 -2.16 13.72 6.59
N GLU A 399 -2.15 12.69 5.74
CA GLU A 399 -1.33 12.66 4.53
C GLU A 399 -1.88 13.55 3.39
N LYS A 400 -3.21 13.63 3.26
CA LYS A 400 -3.93 14.44 2.26
C LYS A 400 -3.24 14.42 0.88
N ARG A 401 -3.20 13.23 0.29
CA ARG A 401 -2.33 12.89 -0.86
C ARG A 401 -2.57 13.75 -2.10
N ASN A 402 -3.82 14.14 -2.33
CA ASN A 402 -4.29 14.99 -3.40
C ASN A 402 -3.88 14.51 -4.82
N ILE A 403 -4.26 13.27 -5.16
CA ILE A 403 -3.84 12.63 -6.42
C ILE A 403 -4.93 12.53 -7.49
N ALA A 404 -6.18 12.86 -7.17
CA ALA A 404 -7.29 12.74 -8.10
C ALA A 404 -7.42 13.96 -9.01
N LEU A 405 -7.46 13.76 -10.33
CA LEU A 405 -7.74 14.85 -11.29
C LEU A 405 -9.21 15.29 -11.25
N GLU A 406 -10.11 14.36 -10.94
CA GLU A 406 -11.54 14.58 -10.79
C GLU A 406 -12.04 13.97 -9.49
N ILE A 407 -13.05 14.59 -8.87
CA ILE A 407 -13.69 14.12 -7.65
C ILE A 407 -15.22 13.99 -7.82
N PRO A 408 -15.89 13.09 -7.08
CA PRO A 408 -17.33 12.94 -7.11
C PRO A 408 -18.04 14.15 -6.46
N VAL A 409 -18.99 14.75 -7.18
CA VAL A 409 -19.86 15.83 -6.71
C VAL A 409 -21.26 15.30 -6.45
N PHE A 410 -21.78 15.59 -5.25
CA PHE A 410 -23.10 15.17 -4.77
C PHE A 410 -24.24 16.05 -5.31
N GLU A 411 -25.32 15.42 -5.78
CA GLU A 411 -26.57 16.04 -6.24
C GLU A 411 -27.75 15.63 -5.34
N PRO A 412 -28.11 16.46 -4.34
CA PRO A 412 -29.14 16.16 -3.35
C PRO A 412 -30.50 15.74 -3.94
N GLU A 413 -30.95 16.46 -4.97
CA GLU A 413 -32.28 16.29 -5.58
C GLU A 413 -32.50 14.93 -6.26
N ILE A 414 -31.41 14.29 -6.70
CA ILE A 414 -31.47 12.99 -7.40
C ILE A 414 -31.27 11.84 -6.41
N CYS A 415 -30.60 12.08 -5.29
CA CYS A 415 -30.16 11.04 -4.37
C CYS A 415 -31.31 10.28 -3.71
N ILE A 416 -31.16 8.96 -3.66
CA ILE A 416 -32.11 8.04 -3.01
C ILE A 416 -31.62 7.52 -1.64
N GLN A 417 -30.49 8.02 -1.14
CA GLN A 417 -29.94 7.70 0.19
C GLN A 417 -29.66 6.20 0.40
N CYS A 418 -29.11 5.52 -0.63
CA CYS A 418 -28.82 4.08 -0.56
C CYS A 418 -27.46 3.73 0.05
N ASN A 419 -26.58 4.72 0.24
CA ASN A 419 -25.20 4.61 0.74
C ASN A 419 -24.26 3.66 -0.04
N LYS A 420 -24.65 3.13 -1.21
CA LYS A 420 -23.80 2.24 -2.01
C LYS A 420 -22.47 2.90 -2.43
N CYS A 421 -22.49 4.21 -2.68
CA CYS A 421 -21.31 4.99 -3.00
C CYS A 421 -20.25 4.96 -1.88
N ALA A 422 -20.66 5.01 -0.62
CA ALA A 422 -19.78 4.89 0.54
C ALA A 422 -19.33 3.44 0.79
N LEU A 423 -20.22 2.46 0.55
CA LEU A 423 -19.88 1.04 0.69
C LEU A 423 -18.72 0.65 -0.23
N VAL A 424 -18.80 0.99 -1.51
CA VAL A 424 -17.83 0.54 -2.52
C VAL A 424 -16.55 1.37 -2.56
N CYS A 425 -16.48 2.48 -1.82
CA CYS A 425 -15.30 3.34 -1.83
C CYS A 425 -14.11 2.59 -1.23
N PRO A 426 -13.05 2.33 -2.00
CA PRO A 426 -11.90 1.57 -1.51
C PRO A 426 -10.99 2.35 -0.56
N HIS A 427 -11.23 3.66 -0.40
CA HIS A 427 -10.39 4.54 0.42
C HIS A 427 -11.16 5.27 1.52
N ALA A 428 -12.45 4.96 1.72
CA ALA A 428 -13.34 5.71 2.62
C ALA A 428 -13.36 7.24 2.37
N ALA A 429 -13.05 7.64 1.13
CA ALA A 429 -12.98 9.03 0.69
C ALA A 429 -14.35 9.61 0.29
N ILE A 430 -15.43 8.84 0.42
CA ILE A 430 -16.81 9.33 0.35
C ILE A 430 -17.61 8.67 1.46
N ARG A 431 -18.27 9.49 2.28
CA ARG A 431 -18.97 9.07 3.49
C ARG A 431 -20.36 9.66 3.55
N THR A 432 -21.19 9.10 4.43
CA THR A 432 -22.56 9.54 4.62
C THR A 432 -22.86 9.70 6.10
N LYS A 433 -23.56 10.78 6.48
CA LYS A 433 -24.05 11.00 7.84
C LYS A 433 -25.53 11.37 7.81
N VAL A 434 -26.22 11.03 8.90
CA VAL A 434 -27.58 11.47 9.22
C VAL A 434 -27.54 12.15 10.59
N TYR A 435 -28.15 13.33 10.72
CA TYR A 435 -27.98 14.19 11.90
C TYR A 435 -29.16 15.17 12.05
N SER A 436 -29.34 15.74 13.24
CA SER A 436 -30.37 16.76 13.50
C SER A 436 -30.14 18.02 12.63
N PRO A 437 -31.20 18.68 12.12
CA PRO A 437 -31.08 19.97 11.42
C PRO A 437 -30.33 21.05 12.21
N ASP A 438 -30.34 20.97 13.55
CA ASP A 438 -29.64 21.94 14.42
C ASP A 438 -28.14 22.02 14.16
N HIS A 439 -27.52 20.93 13.68
CA HIS A 439 -26.09 20.93 13.37
C HIS A 439 -25.74 21.75 12.13
N LEU A 440 -26.72 22.16 11.30
CA LEU A 440 -26.47 22.95 10.10
C LEU A 440 -26.35 24.46 10.34
N LYS A 441 -26.53 24.96 11.57
CA LYS A 441 -26.48 26.40 11.88
C LYS A 441 -25.18 27.07 11.44
N ASN A 442 -24.07 26.34 11.53
CA ASN A 442 -22.72 26.82 11.16
C ASN A 442 -22.17 26.11 9.91
N ALA A 443 -23.04 25.52 9.09
CA ALA A 443 -22.61 24.85 7.87
C ALA A 443 -21.99 25.85 6.88
N PRO A 444 -20.89 25.50 6.20
CA PRO A 444 -20.36 26.30 5.11
C PRO A 444 -21.44 26.57 4.05
N PRO A 445 -21.45 27.73 3.37
CA PRO A 445 -22.48 28.06 2.37
C PRO A 445 -22.62 27.04 1.24
N THR A 446 -21.54 26.30 0.99
CA THR A 446 -21.41 25.30 -0.07
C THR A 446 -21.68 23.87 0.41
N PHE A 447 -21.98 23.68 1.69
CA PHE A 447 -22.20 22.36 2.28
C PHE A 447 -23.58 21.82 1.87
N LYS A 448 -23.58 20.74 1.10
CA LYS A 448 -24.80 20.15 0.55
C LYS A 448 -25.44 19.19 1.56
N SER A 449 -26.75 19.34 1.78
CA SER A 449 -27.56 18.40 2.58
C SER A 449 -28.94 18.21 1.95
N MET A 450 -29.66 17.18 2.38
CA MET A 450 -31.06 16.92 2.03
C MET A 450 -31.84 16.38 3.23
N ASP A 451 -33.16 16.42 3.17
CA ASP A 451 -34.01 15.76 4.17
C ASP A 451 -33.83 14.25 4.12
N TYR A 452 -33.73 13.62 5.29
CA TYR A 452 -33.72 12.17 5.38
C TYR A 452 -35.10 11.60 5.00
N LYS A 453 -35.10 10.63 4.07
CA LYS A 453 -36.34 10.08 3.49
C LYS A 453 -36.94 8.92 4.29
N GLY A 454 -36.14 8.28 5.15
CA GLY A 454 -36.58 7.11 5.94
C GLY A 454 -37.31 7.51 7.22
N ILE A 455 -38.15 6.61 7.73
CA ILE A 455 -38.90 6.84 8.98
C ILE A 455 -38.01 6.72 10.22
N GLU A 456 -36.92 5.96 10.11
CA GLU A 456 -35.99 5.66 11.19
C GLU A 456 -35.30 6.92 11.78
N TYR A 457 -35.13 7.96 10.97
CA TYR A 457 -34.59 9.26 11.39
C TYR A 457 -35.46 10.40 10.86
N LYS A 458 -36.78 10.31 11.07
CA LYS A 458 -37.74 11.30 10.59
C LYS A 458 -37.37 12.71 11.09
N GLY A 459 -37.32 13.68 10.18
CA GLY A 459 -36.94 15.06 10.47
C GLY A 459 -35.43 15.33 10.51
N ALA A 460 -34.59 14.31 10.37
CA ALA A 460 -33.14 14.48 10.25
C ALA A 460 -32.71 14.97 8.86
N LYS A 461 -31.48 15.49 8.78
CA LYS A 461 -30.77 15.82 7.55
C LYS A 461 -29.78 14.71 7.19
N TYR A 462 -29.45 14.63 5.92
CA TYR A 462 -28.53 13.66 5.34
C TYR A 462 -27.57 14.32 4.37
N THR A 463 -26.31 13.89 4.42
CA THR A 463 -25.26 14.36 3.51
C THR A 463 -24.44 13.19 2.99
N VAL A 464 -24.07 13.27 1.72
CA VAL A 464 -22.95 12.53 1.13
C VAL A 464 -21.81 13.52 0.96
N GLN A 465 -20.65 13.25 1.58
CA GLN A 465 -19.50 14.16 1.50
C GLN A 465 -18.26 13.41 1.01
N VAL A 466 -17.54 14.04 0.08
CA VAL A 466 -16.24 13.58 -0.41
C VAL A 466 -15.10 14.20 0.40
N ALA A 467 -14.05 13.43 0.65
CA ALA A 467 -12.74 13.88 1.10
C ALA A 467 -11.91 14.23 -0.16
N PRO A 468 -11.82 15.50 -0.59
CA PRO A 468 -11.26 15.85 -1.90
C PRO A 468 -9.79 15.44 -2.05
N GLU A 469 -9.02 15.53 -0.96
CA GLU A 469 -7.57 15.27 -0.97
C GLU A 469 -7.22 13.80 -0.72
N ASP A 470 -8.19 12.98 -0.31
CA ASP A 470 -8.00 11.53 -0.11
C ASP A 470 -8.69 10.69 -1.19
N CYS A 471 -9.51 11.33 -2.03
CA CYS A 471 -10.09 10.69 -3.20
C CYS A 471 -8.99 10.29 -4.20
N THR A 472 -9.14 9.12 -4.80
CA THR A 472 -8.22 8.59 -5.83
C THR A 472 -8.79 8.66 -7.24
N GLY A 473 -9.97 9.25 -7.42
CA GLY A 473 -10.61 9.43 -8.72
C GLY A 473 -11.07 8.13 -9.39
N CYS A 474 -11.25 7.02 -8.65
CA CYS A 474 -11.53 5.70 -9.21
C CYS A 474 -12.91 5.51 -9.87
N VAL A 475 -13.82 6.47 -9.72
CA VAL A 475 -15.17 6.49 -10.31
C VAL A 475 -16.14 5.39 -9.80
N LEU A 476 -15.70 4.41 -9.02
CA LEU A 476 -16.55 3.31 -8.50
C LEU A 476 -17.85 3.81 -7.84
N CYS A 477 -17.78 4.86 -7.04
CA CYS A 477 -18.95 5.44 -6.35
C CYS A 477 -20.01 6.00 -7.32
N VAL A 478 -19.58 6.54 -8.46
CA VAL A 478 -20.44 7.05 -9.54
C VAL A 478 -20.99 5.88 -10.35
N GLU A 479 -20.15 4.89 -10.66
CA GLU A 479 -20.56 3.72 -11.44
C GLU A 479 -21.68 2.94 -10.76
N VAL A 480 -21.55 2.68 -9.45
CA VAL A 480 -22.58 1.93 -8.69
C VAL A 480 -23.82 2.76 -8.34
N CYS A 481 -23.80 4.08 -8.54
CA CYS A 481 -24.92 4.94 -8.18
C CYS A 481 -26.16 4.57 -9.03
N PRO A 482 -27.24 4.05 -8.41
CA PRO A 482 -28.42 3.60 -9.16
C PRO A 482 -29.35 4.75 -9.53
N ALA A 483 -29.21 5.91 -8.87
CA ALA A 483 -30.08 7.05 -9.04
C ALA A 483 -29.67 7.87 -10.27
N LYS A 484 -30.63 8.13 -11.16
CA LYS A 484 -30.47 8.91 -12.39
C LYS A 484 -31.43 10.09 -12.39
N SER A 485 -31.01 11.21 -12.96
CA SER A 485 -31.87 12.36 -13.19
C SER A 485 -33.02 11.98 -14.12
N LYS A 486 -34.23 12.45 -13.80
CA LYS A 486 -35.40 12.30 -14.68
C LYS A 486 -35.28 13.18 -15.94
N LYS A 487 -34.47 14.24 -15.90
CA LYS A 487 -34.27 15.17 -17.02
C LYS A 487 -33.17 14.69 -17.97
N GLU A 488 -32.06 14.19 -17.41
CA GLU A 488 -30.89 13.76 -18.17
C GLU A 488 -30.38 12.40 -17.68
N ALA A 489 -30.63 11.33 -18.43
CA ALA A 489 -30.32 9.96 -17.98
C ALA A 489 -28.84 9.68 -17.68
N ARG A 490 -27.92 10.50 -18.18
CA ARG A 490 -26.47 10.41 -17.93
C ARG A 490 -26.06 11.04 -16.60
N VAL A 491 -26.85 11.97 -16.08
CA VAL A 491 -26.59 12.63 -14.80
C VAL A 491 -27.11 11.74 -13.67
N LYS A 492 -26.22 11.39 -12.73
CA LYS A 492 -26.53 10.57 -11.55
C LYS A 492 -26.60 11.44 -10.30
N ALA A 493 -26.90 10.84 -9.15
CA ALA A 493 -26.85 11.55 -7.85
C ALA A 493 -25.42 11.91 -7.40
N ILE A 494 -24.41 11.33 -8.03
CA ILE A 494 -23.00 11.64 -7.82
C ILE A 494 -22.32 11.57 -9.19
N ASN A 495 -21.50 12.56 -9.53
CA ASN A 495 -20.85 12.66 -10.84
C ASN A 495 -19.40 13.12 -10.71
N MET A 496 -18.49 12.63 -11.55
CA MET A 496 -17.11 13.12 -11.58
C MET A 496 -17.06 14.54 -12.14
N LYS A 497 -16.27 15.42 -11.52
CA LYS A 497 -15.97 16.77 -11.99
C LYS A 497 -14.48 17.08 -11.76
N PRO A 498 -13.87 17.95 -12.59
CA PRO A 498 -12.52 18.46 -12.35
C PRO A 498 -12.34 18.92 -10.91
N GLN A 499 -11.24 18.51 -10.28
CA GLN A 499 -11.00 18.80 -8.88
C GLN A 499 -10.75 20.30 -8.66
N PRO A 500 -9.91 21.01 -9.42
CA PRO A 500 -9.94 22.48 -9.43
C PRO A 500 -11.20 22.99 -10.15
N PRO A 501 -11.93 24.01 -9.62
CA PRO A 501 -11.64 24.80 -8.41
C PRO A 501 -12.33 24.28 -7.12
N LEU A 502 -12.84 23.05 -7.11
CA LEU A 502 -13.64 22.49 -6.00
C LEU A 502 -12.81 22.10 -4.76
N ARG A 503 -11.50 21.83 -4.89
CA ARG A 503 -10.63 21.31 -3.82
C ARG A 503 -10.79 22.10 -2.51
N GLU A 504 -10.55 23.40 -2.55
CA GLU A 504 -10.50 24.26 -1.36
C GLU A 504 -11.86 24.32 -0.67
N GLN A 505 -12.93 24.48 -1.46
CA GLN A 505 -14.30 24.48 -0.96
C GLN A 505 -14.66 23.15 -0.30
N GLU A 506 -14.39 22.03 -1.00
CA GLU A 506 -14.73 20.71 -0.48
C GLU A 506 -13.85 20.30 0.71
N ARG A 507 -12.65 20.88 0.86
CA ARG A 507 -11.81 20.69 2.05
C ARG A 507 -12.52 21.26 3.29
N VAL A 508 -13.08 22.47 3.17
CA VAL A 508 -13.85 23.12 4.25
C VAL A 508 -15.15 22.35 4.53
N ASN A 509 -15.88 21.92 3.49
CA ASN A 509 -17.06 21.08 3.65
C ASN A 509 -16.73 19.74 4.33
N TYR A 510 -15.59 19.14 4.00
CA TYR A 510 -15.16 17.87 4.58
C TYR A 510 -14.78 18.00 6.06
N GLU A 511 -14.05 19.05 6.41
CA GLU A 511 -13.72 19.37 7.80
C GLU A 511 -15.00 19.58 8.65
N PHE A 512 -15.97 20.33 8.12
CA PHE A 512 -17.29 20.45 8.76
C PHE A 512 -18.00 19.10 8.91
N PHE A 513 -17.99 18.26 7.87
CA PHE A 513 -18.59 16.92 7.90
C PHE A 513 -17.98 16.01 8.98
N LEU A 514 -16.66 16.07 9.16
CA LEU A 514 -15.97 15.28 10.19
C LEU A 514 -16.45 15.67 11.60
N ASN A 515 -16.74 16.96 11.83
CA ASN A 515 -17.23 17.48 13.11
C ASN A 515 -18.72 17.21 13.40
N LEU A 516 -19.48 16.70 12.43
CA LEU A 516 -20.86 16.26 12.68
C LEU A 516 -20.86 15.00 13.56
N PRO A 517 -21.87 14.81 14.44
CA PRO A 517 -21.92 13.64 15.32
C PRO A 517 -22.01 12.34 14.51
N GLU A 518 -21.35 11.29 15.02
CA GLU A 518 -21.58 9.93 14.56
C GLU A 518 -22.93 9.41 15.06
N VAL A 519 -23.56 8.51 14.30
CA VAL A 519 -24.85 7.92 14.68
C VAL A 519 -24.64 6.92 15.83
N ASP A 520 -25.52 6.94 16.82
CA ASP A 520 -25.52 5.93 17.88
C ASP A 520 -25.61 4.52 17.28
N ARG A 521 -24.59 3.69 17.57
CA ARG A 521 -24.48 2.35 17.00
C ARG A 521 -25.69 1.47 17.33
N ARG A 522 -26.32 1.69 18.49
CA ARG A 522 -27.47 0.93 19.00
C ARG A 522 -28.76 1.21 18.22
N SER A 523 -28.88 2.36 17.56
CA SER A 523 -30.07 2.72 16.79
C SER A 523 -30.01 2.30 15.31
N VAL A 524 -28.87 1.79 14.85
CA VAL A 524 -28.64 1.48 13.43
C VAL A 524 -29.02 0.04 13.09
N ARG A 525 -29.75 -0.12 11.99
CA ARG A 525 -30.00 -1.43 11.37
C ARG A 525 -28.80 -1.94 10.58
N ILE A 526 -27.96 -2.72 11.26
CA ILE A 526 -26.70 -3.26 10.70
C ILE A 526 -26.90 -4.33 9.62
N ASP A 527 -28.10 -4.90 9.49
CA ASP A 527 -28.44 -5.92 8.48
C ASP A 527 -28.71 -5.32 7.08
N THR A 528 -28.55 -4.00 6.92
CA THR A 528 -28.83 -3.29 5.67
C THR A 528 -27.59 -2.57 5.13
N VAL A 529 -27.47 -2.50 3.81
CA VAL A 529 -26.42 -1.72 3.12
C VAL A 529 -26.43 -0.27 3.59
N LYS A 530 -27.61 0.35 3.69
CA LYS A 530 -27.74 1.74 4.14
C LYS A 530 -27.22 1.91 5.56
N GLY A 531 -27.67 1.07 6.50
CA GLY A 531 -27.32 1.16 7.91
C GLY A 531 -25.83 1.02 8.19
N THR A 532 -25.18 -0.01 7.63
CA THR A 532 -23.73 -0.24 7.84
C THR A 532 -22.84 0.96 7.48
N GLN A 533 -23.29 1.81 6.55
CA GLN A 533 -22.53 2.96 6.08
C GLN A 533 -22.76 4.24 6.90
N PHE A 534 -23.61 4.20 7.92
CA PHE A 534 -23.65 5.24 8.96
C PHE A 534 -22.58 5.06 10.03
N PHE A 535 -21.98 3.88 10.13
CA PHE A 535 -20.85 3.66 11.02
C PHE A 535 -19.58 4.28 10.45
N GLN A 536 -18.83 4.94 11.32
CA GLN A 536 -17.50 5.44 11.02
C GLN A 536 -16.63 4.28 10.49
N PRO A 537 -15.99 4.44 9.31
CA PRO A 537 -15.01 3.48 8.86
C PRO A 537 -13.73 3.60 9.69
N LEU A 538 -13.25 2.48 10.27
CA LEU A 538 -11.98 2.44 11.02
C LEU A 538 -10.81 1.93 10.17
N PHE A 539 -10.98 1.99 8.85
CA PHE A 539 -9.97 1.74 7.83
C PHE A 539 -10.16 2.75 6.69
N GLU A 540 -9.28 3.74 6.59
CA GLU A 540 -9.46 4.91 5.72
C GLU A 540 -8.16 5.34 5.02
N TYR A 541 -8.27 5.84 3.79
CA TYR A 541 -7.18 6.48 3.02
C TYR A 541 -5.93 5.61 2.78
N SER A 542 -6.12 4.30 2.63
CA SER A 542 -5.01 3.37 2.44
C SER A 542 -4.16 3.64 1.19
N GLY A 543 -2.94 3.09 1.17
CA GLY A 543 -2.04 3.11 0.01
C GLY A 543 -2.45 2.18 -1.13
N ALA A 544 -3.66 1.62 -1.12
CA ALA A 544 -4.15 0.68 -2.11
C ALA A 544 -4.37 1.32 -3.49
N CYS A 545 -4.46 0.47 -4.53
CA CYS A 545 -4.71 0.91 -5.90
C CYS A 545 -5.99 1.75 -6.02
N SER A 546 -6.02 2.73 -6.93
CA SER A 546 -7.28 3.38 -7.33
C SER A 546 -8.27 2.32 -7.83
N GLY A 547 -9.42 2.21 -7.16
CA GLY A 547 -10.42 1.19 -7.46
C GLY A 547 -10.11 -0.21 -6.90
N CYS A 548 -9.26 -0.36 -5.87
CA CYS A 548 -8.91 -1.67 -5.31
C CYS A 548 -10.13 -2.51 -4.89
N GLY A 549 -10.15 -3.79 -5.26
CA GLY A 549 -11.24 -4.71 -4.91
C GLY A 549 -11.16 -5.33 -3.51
N GLU A 550 -10.05 -5.15 -2.77
CA GLU A 550 -9.85 -5.75 -1.44
C GLU A 550 -10.39 -4.87 -0.31
N THR A 551 -10.04 -3.58 -0.33
CA THR A 551 -10.27 -2.66 0.81
C THR A 551 -11.74 -2.36 1.14
N PRO A 552 -12.74 -2.41 0.21
CA PRO A 552 -14.14 -2.28 0.60
C PRO A 552 -14.60 -3.34 1.62
N TYR A 553 -14.06 -4.56 1.54
CA TYR A 553 -14.36 -5.63 2.49
C TYR A 553 -13.73 -5.38 3.86
N VAL A 554 -12.46 -4.95 3.89
CA VAL A 554 -11.76 -4.59 5.14
C VAL A 554 -12.49 -3.43 5.83
N LYS A 555 -12.82 -2.37 5.07
CA LYS A 555 -13.61 -1.23 5.57
C LYS A 555 -14.93 -1.69 6.18
N LEU A 556 -15.68 -2.54 5.49
CA LEU A 556 -16.94 -3.09 6.01
C LEU A 556 -16.73 -3.85 7.34
N ALA A 557 -15.70 -4.69 7.42
CA ALA A 557 -15.36 -5.41 8.66
C ALA A 557 -15.12 -4.43 9.82
N THR A 558 -14.36 -3.36 9.56
CA THR A 558 -14.05 -2.36 10.59
C THR A 558 -15.24 -1.51 11.00
N GLN A 559 -16.18 -1.23 10.10
CA GLN A 559 -17.42 -0.53 10.45
C GLN A 559 -18.26 -1.36 11.42
N LEU A 560 -18.37 -2.67 11.14
CA LEU A 560 -19.17 -3.60 11.93
C LEU A 560 -18.52 -3.95 13.28
N PHE A 561 -17.21 -4.16 13.33
CA PHE A 561 -16.57 -4.78 14.51
C PHE A 561 -15.27 -4.09 14.98
N GLY A 562 -14.87 -3.00 14.32
CA GLY A 562 -13.53 -2.43 14.45
C GLY A 562 -13.18 -1.91 15.84
N ASP A 563 -14.16 -1.46 16.62
CA ASP A 563 -14.01 -0.95 17.98
C ASP A 563 -13.63 -2.04 19.02
N ARG A 564 -13.63 -3.32 18.60
CA ARG A 564 -13.24 -4.49 19.40
C ARG A 564 -12.45 -5.54 18.61
N MET A 565 -11.90 -5.14 17.45
CA MET A 565 -11.21 -6.03 16.51
C MET A 565 -9.72 -6.15 16.83
N MET A 566 -9.19 -7.37 16.71
CA MET A 566 -7.76 -7.65 16.61
C MET A 566 -7.48 -8.30 15.26
N VAL A 567 -6.50 -7.79 14.52
CA VAL A 567 -6.20 -8.20 13.15
C VAL A 567 -4.82 -8.84 13.08
N ALA A 568 -4.78 -10.14 12.77
CA ALA A 568 -3.61 -10.83 12.27
C ALA A 568 -3.63 -10.77 10.73
N ASN A 569 -2.68 -10.06 10.13
CA ASN A 569 -2.64 -9.86 8.70
C ASN A 569 -1.45 -10.55 8.05
N ALA A 570 -1.70 -11.41 7.06
CA ALA A 570 -0.64 -12.08 6.30
C ALA A 570 0.11 -11.08 5.42
N THR A 571 1.38 -11.34 5.16
CA THR A 571 2.15 -10.53 4.21
C THR A 571 1.55 -10.60 2.80
N GLY A 572 1.27 -9.46 2.19
CA GLY A 572 0.61 -9.39 0.89
C GLY A 572 0.12 -7.98 0.58
N CYS A 573 -0.80 -7.81 -0.38
CA CYS A 573 -1.41 -6.50 -0.63
C CYS A 573 -1.95 -5.87 0.65
N SER A 574 -2.65 -6.68 1.45
CA SER A 574 -3.33 -6.23 2.66
C SER A 574 -2.39 -5.73 3.75
N SER A 575 -1.20 -6.31 3.89
CA SER A 575 -0.20 -5.75 4.80
C SER A 575 0.46 -4.49 4.23
N ILE A 576 0.71 -4.45 2.92
CA ILE A 576 1.33 -3.28 2.28
C ILE A 576 0.39 -2.06 2.33
N TYR A 577 -0.86 -2.16 1.87
CA TYR A 577 -1.75 -1.00 1.98
C TYR A 577 -2.22 -0.76 3.42
N GLY A 578 -2.13 -1.76 4.30
CA GLY A 578 -2.60 -1.73 5.69
C GLY A 578 -1.59 -1.14 6.66
N ALA A 579 -0.29 -1.22 6.39
CA ALA A 579 0.74 -0.66 7.25
C ALA A 579 2.08 -0.39 6.54
N ASN A 580 2.06 0.07 5.27
CA ASN A 580 3.26 0.66 4.67
C ASN A 580 3.54 2.03 5.30
N LEU A 581 4.43 2.01 6.29
CA LEU A 581 4.90 3.19 7.02
C LEU A 581 5.45 4.24 6.04
N PRO A 582 5.32 5.55 6.34
CA PRO A 582 5.13 6.13 7.67
C PRO A 582 3.68 6.15 8.19
N THR A 583 2.68 6.00 7.33
CA THR A 583 1.26 6.16 7.70
C THR A 583 0.48 4.85 7.58
N THR A 584 -0.50 4.65 8.44
CA THR A 584 -1.43 3.52 8.38
C THR A 584 -2.89 3.97 8.24
N PRO A 585 -3.71 3.26 7.44
CA PRO A 585 -5.16 3.49 7.32
C PRO A 585 -6.00 3.03 8.51
N TRP A 586 -5.47 2.21 9.42
CA TRP A 586 -6.19 1.82 10.63
C TRP A 586 -6.39 3.06 11.49
N THR A 587 -7.60 3.27 12.01
CA THR A 587 -7.92 4.42 12.87
C THR A 587 -8.80 3.99 14.05
N CYS A 588 -9.15 4.93 14.91
CA CYS A 588 -10.00 4.72 16.08
C CYS A 588 -11.24 5.64 16.05
N ASP A 589 -12.24 5.25 16.84
CA ASP A 589 -13.40 6.09 17.14
C ASP A 589 -13.04 7.21 18.14
N ALA A 590 -14.03 8.03 18.48
CA ALA A 590 -13.87 9.13 19.44
C ALA A 590 -13.49 8.68 20.87
N ASP A 591 -13.74 7.41 21.22
CA ASP A 591 -13.36 6.81 22.50
C ASP A 591 -11.93 6.21 22.46
N GLY A 592 -11.21 6.38 21.34
CA GLY A 592 -9.87 5.83 21.13
C GLY A 592 -9.85 4.33 20.85
N ARG A 593 -11.00 3.72 20.52
CA ARG A 593 -11.10 2.28 20.23
C ARG A 593 -11.02 2.04 18.73
N GLY A 594 -10.23 1.06 18.33
CA GLY A 594 -10.09 0.68 16.93
C GLY A 594 -9.34 -0.63 16.77
N PRO A 595 -9.17 -1.10 15.52
CA PRO A 595 -8.52 -2.37 15.26
C PRO A 595 -7.05 -2.36 15.74
N ALA A 596 -6.70 -3.30 16.61
CA ALA A 596 -5.30 -3.59 16.90
C ALA A 596 -4.75 -4.47 15.78
N TRP A 597 -3.81 -3.95 14.99
CA TRP A 597 -3.31 -4.62 13.79
C TRP A 597 -1.87 -5.08 13.93
N SER A 598 -1.56 -6.28 13.44
CA SER A 598 -0.19 -6.76 13.33
C SER A 598 0.01 -7.69 12.13
N ASN A 599 1.19 -7.62 11.52
CA ASN A 599 1.66 -8.55 10.49
C ASN A 599 2.89 -9.28 11.05
N SER A 600 2.76 -10.61 11.21
CA SER A 600 3.89 -11.48 11.55
C SER A 600 4.68 -11.81 10.28
N LEU A 601 4.38 -12.92 9.61
CA LEU A 601 5.01 -13.33 8.36
C LEU A 601 3.97 -13.62 7.27
N PHE A 602 4.43 -14.18 6.15
CA PHE A 602 3.55 -14.57 5.05
C PHE A 602 2.88 -15.92 5.32
N GLU A 603 3.62 -16.84 5.92
CA GLU A 603 3.30 -18.25 6.08
C GLU A 603 2.51 -18.57 7.36
N ASP A 604 2.67 -17.78 8.42
CA ASP A 604 2.23 -18.12 9.80
C ASP A 604 0.96 -17.39 10.25
N ASN A 605 0.31 -16.64 9.36
CA ASN A 605 -0.71 -15.68 9.76
C ASN A 605 -1.93 -16.32 10.46
N ALA A 606 -2.28 -17.55 10.09
CA ALA A 606 -3.39 -18.24 10.74
C ALA A 606 -3.02 -18.56 12.20
N GLU A 607 -1.85 -19.15 12.39
CA GLU A 607 -1.28 -19.53 13.68
C GLU A 607 -1.05 -18.31 14.56
N PHE A 608 -0.61 -17.20 13.97
CA PHE A 608 -0.46 -15.92 14.65
C PHE A 608 -1.80 -15.40 15.19
N GLY A 609 -2.86 -15.44 14.37
CA GLY A 609 -4.22 -15.10 14.81
C GLY A 609 -4.78 -16.07 15.86
N LEU A 610 -4.48 -17.36 15.75
CA LEU A 610 -4.82 -18.36 16.77
C LEU A 610 -4.12 -18.04 18.10
N GLY A 611 -2.85 -17.62 18.06
CA GLY A 611 -2.12 -17.12 19.23
C GLY A 611 -2.86 -15.97 19.90
N MET A 612 -3.31 -14.97 19.13
CA MET A 612 -4.14 -13.88 19.66
C MET A 612 -5.41 -14.39 20.35
N ARG A 613 -6.13 -15.33 19.72
CA ARG A 613 -7.36 -15.92 20.29
C ARG A 613 -7.10 -16.64 21.62
N ILE A 614 -6.04 -17.46 21.68
CA ILE A 614 -5.67 -18.20 22.89
C ILE A 614 -5.31 -17.23 24.03
N THR A 615 -4.56 -16.17 23.72
CA THR A 615 -4.22 -15.13 24.71
C THR A 615 -5.46 -14.41 25.23
N ILE A 616 -6.39 -14.02 24.35
CA ILE A 616 -7.64 -13.35 24.75
C ILE A 616 -8.49 -14.28 25.60
N ASP A 617 -8.63 -15.56 25.23
CA ASP A 617 -9.33 -16.57 26.04
C ASP A 617 -8.76 -16.60 27.46
N LYS A 618 -7.43 -16.69 27.58
CA LYS A 618 -6.79 -16.78 28.89
C LYS A 618 -6.92 -15.48 29.70
N HIS A 619 -6.81 -14.33 29.05
CA HIS A 619 -7.00 -13.04 29.71
C HIS A 619 -8.43 -12.86 30.20
N HIS A 620 -9.42 -13.30 29.42
CA HIS A 620 -10.82 -13.28 29.82
C HIS A 620 -11.09 -14.20 31.01
N GLU A 621 -10.57 -15.43 30.99
CA GLU A 621 -10.65 -16.38 32.11
C GLU A 621 -10.07 -15.78 33.40
N MET A 622 -8.82 -15.28 33.34
CA MET A 622 -8.17 -14.64 34.49
C MET A 622 -8.95 -13.41 34.99
N ALA A 623 -9.51 -12.60 34.09
CA ALA A 623 -10.32 -11.44 34.48
C ALA A 623 -11.58 -11.90 35.24
N ARG A 624 -12.29 -12.92 34.75
CA ARG A 624 -13.48 -13.47 35.43
C ARG A 624 -13.15 -14.03 36.82
N GLU A 625 -12.08 -14.82 36.94
CA GLU A 625 -11.64 -15.38 38.21
C GLU A 625 -11.33 -14.28 39.23
N LEU A 626 -10.64 -13.21 38.81
CA LEU A 626 -10.32 -12.08 39.66
C LEU A 626 -11.54 -11.24 40.04
N VAL A 627 -12.50 -11.06 39.12
CA VAL A 627 -13.78 -10.38 39.40
C VAL A 627 -14.54 -11.14 40.49
N GLU A 628 -14.62 -12.46 40.40
CA GLU A 628 -15.26 -13.31 41.41
C GLU A 628 -14.49 -13.31 42.74
N LYS A 629 -13.16 -13.38 42.70
CA LYS A 629 -12.31 -13.34 43.90
C LYS A 629 -12.48 -12.04 44.69
N LEU A 630 -12.63 -10.92 43.99
CA LEU A 630 -12.80 -9.58 44.57
C LEU A 630 -14.27 -9.21 44.79
N LYS A 631 -15.19 -10.19 44.79
CA LYS A 631 -16.63 -9.95 44.89
C LYS A 631 -17.05 -9.11 46.09
N ASN A 632 -16.41 -9.31 47.25
CA ASN A 632 -16.72 -8.54 48.46
C ASN A 632 -16.30 -7.06 48.33
N ASP A 633 -15.23 -6.78 47.60
CA ASP A 633 -14.71 -5.41 47.40
C ASP A 633 -15.44 -4.69 46.25
N ILE A 634 -15.82 -5.42 45.19
CA ILE A 634 -16.47 -4.89 43.98
C ILE A 634 -17.99 -4.79 44.17
N GLY A 635 -18.60 -5.68 44.96
CA GLY A 635 -20.04 -5.80 45.13
C GLY A 635 -20.67 -6.85 44.21
N GLU A 636 -21.50 -7.71 44.80
CA GLU A 636 -22.09 -8.89 44.16
C GLU A 636 -22.93 -8.58 42.91
N GLU A 637 -23.73 -7.51 42.94
CA GLU A 637 -24.59 -7.14 41.82
C GLU A 637 -23.77 -6.84 40.54
N LEU A 638 -22.70 -6.06 40.66
CA LEU A 638 -21.84 -5.71 39.55
C LEU A 638 -21.07 -6.92 39.03
N VAL A 639 -20.58 -7.79 39.92
CA VAL A 639 -19.94 -9.06 39.56
C VAL A 639 -20.90 -9.93 38.73
N ASN A 640 -22.10 -10.18 39.24
CA ASN A 640 -23.10 -11.00 38.54
C ASN A 640 -23.48 -10.41 37.18
N ALA A 641 -23.61 -9.08 37.09
CA ALA A 641 -23.93 -8.39 35.85
C ALA A 641 -22.79 -8.49 34.81
N ILE A 642 -21.52 -8.44 35.23
CA ILE A 642 -20.35 -8.57 34.35
C ILE A 642 -20.20 -10.01 33.85
N VAL A 643 -20.31 -10.98 34.76
CA VAL A 643 -20.02 -12.40 34.51
C VAL A 643 -21.08 -13.04 33.60
N ASN A 644 -22.34 -12.62 33.71
CA ASN A 644 -23.47 -13.16 32.95
C ASN A 644 -23.90 -12.27 31.77
N ALA A 645 -23.10 -11.27 31.41
CA ALA A 645 -23.44 -10.34 30.34
C ALA A 645 -23.52 -11.03 28.96
N VAL A 646 -24.63 -10.83 28.27
CA VAL A 646 -24.82 -11.25 26.88
C VAL A 646 -24.29 -10.16 25.96
N GLN A 647 -23.40 -10.54 25.03
CA GLN A 647 -22.64 -9.62 24.18
C GLN A 647 -22.76 -9.99 22.69
N HIS A 648 -23.98 -10.21 22.20
CA HIS A 648 -24.26 -10.62 20.82
C HIS A 648 -24.50 -9.46 19.85
N ASP A 649 -24.81 -8.26 20.36
CA ASP A 649 -25.13 -7.08 19.55
C ASP A 649 -24.49 -5.80 20.12
N GLU A 650 -24.72 -4.67 19.43
CA GLU A 650 -24.18 -3.36 19.80
C GLU A 650 -24.64 -2.90 21.20
N ALA A 651 -25.89 -3.19 21.57
CA ALA A 651 -26.43 -2.82 22.88
C ALA A 651 -25.75 -3.59 24.01
N GLY A 652 -25.61 -4.92 23.87
CA GLY A 652 -24.94 -5.76 24.87
C GLY A 652 -23.46 -5.42 25.04
N ILE A 653 -22.76 -5.09 23.95
CA ILE A 653 -21.36 -4.62 24.00
C ILE A 653 -21.27 -3.27 24.72
N TYR A 654 -22.17 -2.32 24.40
CA TYR A 654 -22.22 -1.01 25.06
C TYR A 654 -22.47 -1.15 26.57
N GLU A 655 -23.48 -1.93 26.97
CA GLU A 655 -23.77 -2.16 28.39
C GLU A 655 -22.60 -2.83 29.13
N GLN A 656 -21.91 -3.78 28.49
CA GLN A 656 -20.74 -4.40 29.11
C GLN A 656 -19.61 -3.39 29.31
N ARG A 657 -19.43 -2.43 28.40
CA ARG A 657 -18.44 -1.34 28.57
C ARG A 657 -18.79 -0.47 29.77
N GLU A 658 -20.05 -0.13 29.96
CA GLU A 658 -20.49 0.62 31.15
C GLU A 658 -20.20 -0.14 32.44
N ARG A 659 -20.47 -1.45 32.46
CA ARG A 659 -20.13 -2.32 33.61
C ARG A 659 -18.62 -2.38 33.85
N VAL A 660 -17.81 -2.47 32.80
CA VAL A 660 -16.33 -2.48 32.91
C VAL A 660 -15.80 -1.11 33.35
N ALA A 661 -16.39 0.00 32.91
CA ALA A 661 -16.03 1.34 33.38
C ALA A 661 -16.32 1.49 34.89
N ALA A 662 -17.49 1.04 35.34
CA ALA A 662 -17.84 1.00 36.76
C ALA A 662 -16.88 0.12 37.56
N LEU A 663 -16.51 -1.05 37.03
CA LEU A 663 -15.51 -1.94 37.62
C LEU A 663 -14.15 -1.22 37.77
N LYS A 664 -13.63 -0.63 36.69
CA LYS A 664 -12.34 0.10 36.71
C LYS A 664 -12.33 1.23 37.73
N SER A 665 -13.43 1.96 37.86
CA SER A 665 -13.58 3.01 38.87
C SER A 665 -13.42 2.43 40.30
N LYS A 666 -14.10 1.32 40.62
CA LYS A 666 -13.95 0.67 41.93
C LYS A 666 -12.53 0.15 42.16
N LEU A 667 -11.94 -0.53 41.18
CA LEU A 667 -10.58 -1.09 41.27
C LEU A 667 -9.51 -0.02 41.50
N SER A 668 -9.68 1.19 40.95
CA SER A 668 -8.71 2.28 41.12
C SER A 668 -8.52 2.72 42.58
N SER A 669 -9.53 2.47 43.42
CA SER A 669 -9.50 2.76 44.86
C SER A 669 -8.88 1.65 45.71
N LEU A 670 -8.74 0.43 45.15
CA LEU A 670 -8.24 -0.74 45.86
C LEU A 670 -6.73 -0.89 45.70
N LYS A 671 -6.02 -1.18 46.79
CA LYS A 671 -4.55 -1.28 46.81
C LYS A 671 -4.01 -2.70 46.64
N SER A 672 -4.89 -3.71 46.60
CA SER A 672 -4.49 -5.12 46.52
C SER A 672 -3.79 -5.44 45.19
N GLY A 673 -2.88 -6.42 45.22
CA GLY A 673 -2.20 -6.90 44.00
C GLY A 673 -3.19 -7.46 42.97
N ASP A 674 -4.21 -8.16 43.45
CA ASP A 674 -5.29 -8.70 42.61
C ASP A 674 -6.11 -7.60 41.93
N ALA A 675 -6.43 -6.50 42.62
CA ALA A 675 -7.14 -5.38 42.02
C ALA A 675 -6.31 -4.70 40.92
N LYS A 676 -5.00 -4.51 41.15
CA LYS A 676 -4.08 -3.97 40.13
C LYS A 676 -3.97 -4.89 38.92
N ARG A 677 -3.92 -6.22 39.13
CA ARG A 677 -3.90 -7.20 38.04
C ARG A 677 -5.22 -7.25 37.28
N LEU A 678 -6.35 -7.18 37.97
CA LEU A 678 -7.65 -7.12 37.30
C LEU A 678 -7.81 -5.82 36.49
N LEU A 679 -7.28 -4.70 36.98
CA LEU A 679 -7.34 -3.42 36.27
C LEU A 679 -6.69 -3.49 34.88
N THR A 680 -5.57 -4.21 34.73
CA THR A 680 -4.90 -4.40 33.42
C THR A 680 -5.63 -5.39 32.50
N LEU A 681 -6.49 -6.26 33.07
CA LEU A 681 -7.24 -7.28 32.35
C LEU A 681 -8.71 -6.91 32.08
N ALA A 682 -9.24 -5.89 32.75
CA ALA A 682 -10.68 -5.58 32.77
C ALA A 682 -11.28 -5.38 31.37
N ASP A 683 -10.52 -4.83 30.41
CA ASP A 683 -11.00 -4.63 29.04
C ASP A 683 -11.24 -5.95 28.29
N TYR A 684 -10.66 -7.07 28.72
CA TYR A 684 -10.90 -8.40 28.15
C TYR A 684 -12.25 -8.99 28.59
N LEU A 685 -12.97 -8.37 29.53
CA LEU A 685 -14.37 -8.73 29.87
C LEU A 685 -15.36 -8.31 28.77
N VAL A 686 -14.96 -7.37 27.90
CA VAL A 686 -15.69 -7.03 26.67
C VAL A 686 -15.24 -7.96 25.55
N LYS A 687 -16.18 -8.64 24.87
CA LYS A 687 -15.91 -9.60 23.79
C LYS A 687 -15.01 -8.96 22.72
N LYS A 688 -13.90 -9.61 22.39
CA LYS A 688 -12.99 -9.24 21.29
C LYS A 688 -13.27 -10.07 20.06
N SER A 689 -13.10 -9.48 18.88
CA SER A 689 -13.27 -10.13 17.58
C SER A 689 -11.90 -10.33 16.92
N VAL A 690 -11.45 -11.59 16.79
CA VAL A 690 -10.16 -11.90 16.15
C VAL A 690 -10.38 -12.12 14.66
N TRP A 691 -9.69 -11.33 13.84
CA TRP A 691 -9.74 -11.38 12.38
C TRP A 691 -8.38 -11.75 11.81
N ILE A 692 -8.37 -12.79 10.97
CA ILE A 692 -7.20 -13.30 10.26
C ILE A 692 -7.37 -12.93 8.79
N MET A 693 -6.66 -11.91 8.33
CA MET A 693 -6.82 -11.35 6.99
C MET A 693 -5.64 -11.70 6.09
N GLY A 694 -5.89 -12.05 4.83
CA GLY A 694 -4.82 -12.28 3.88
C GLY A 694 -5.31 -12.55 2.46
N GLY A 695 -4.39 -12.47 1.49
CA GLY A 695 -4.69 -12.75 0.09
C GLY A 695 -4.76 -14.24 -0.24
N ASP A 696 -5.13 -14.56 -1.48
CA ASP A 696 -5.20 -15.94 -1.95
C ASP A 696 -3.86 -16.69 -1.89
N GLY A 697 -2.74 -16.01 -2.14
CA GLY A 697 -1.42 -16.66 -2.05
C GLY A 697 -1.01 -17.11 -0.65
N TRP A 698 -1.55 -16.50 0.40
CA TRP A 698 -1.40 -17.02 1.74
C TRP A 698 -2.34 -18.22 1.95
N ALA A 699 -3.65 -17.99 1.77
CA ALA A 699 -4.67 -18.96 2.17
C ALA A 699 -4.67 -20.24 1.33
N TYR A 700 -4.32 -20.18 0.05
CA TYR A 700 -4.37 -21.34 -0.84
C TYR A 700 -3.04 -22.07 -0.92
N ASP A 701 -1.93 -21.36 -0.72
CA ASP A 701 -0.57 -21.84 -0.95
C ASP A 701 0.26 -21.93 0.34
N ILE A 702 1.04 -20.90 0.69
CA ILE A 702 2.11 -21.01 1.68
C ILE A 702 1.59 -21.19 3.11
N GLY A 703 0.50 -20.51 3.46
CA GLY A 703 -0.10 -20.60 4.79
C GLY A 703 -1.29 -21.56 4.87
N PHE A 704 -1.54 -22.36 3.83
CA PHE A 704 -2.70 -23.25 3.81
C PHE A 704 -2.63 -24.33 4.92
N GLY A 705 -1.45 -24.88 5.21
CA GLY A 705 -1.30 -25.87 6.28
C GLY A 705 -1.65 -25.31 7.66
N GLY A 706 -1.18 -24.09 7.96
CA GLY A 706 -1.54 -23.35 9.16
C GLY A 706 -3.01 -22.99 9.22
N LEU A 707 -3.56 -22.48 8.10
CA LEU A 707 -4.98 -22.15 7.95
C LEU A 707 -5.88 -23.36 8.24
N ASP A 708 -5.58 -24.50 7.62
CA ASP A 708 -6.30 -25.76 7.82
C ASP A 708 -6.29 -26.19 9.30
N HIS A 709 -5.13 -26.11 9.96
CA HIS A 709 -5.00 -26.42 11.38
C HIS A 709 -5.82 -25.49 12.28
N VAL A 710 -5.83 -24.19 11.99
CA VAL A 710 -6.61 -23.20 12.76
C VAL A 710 -8.10 -23.42 12.57
N ILE A 711 -8.54 -23.73 11.35
CA ILE A 711 -9.92 -24.13 11.07
C ILE A 711 -10.28 -25.39 11.88
N ALA A 712 -9.44 -26.41 11.86
CA ALA A 712 -9.66 -27.66 12.59
C ALA A 712 -9.70 -27.49 14.12
N SER A 713 -9.07 -26.42 14.66
CA SER A 713 -9.02 -26.17 16.11
C SER A 713 -10.37 -25.90 16.77
N GLY A 714 -11.40 -25.51 15.97
CA GLY A 714 -12.71 -25.14 16.49
C GLY A 714 -12.76 -23.83 17.27
N ARG A 715 -11.66 -23.08 17.37
CA ARG A 715 -11.60 -21.80 18.10
C ARG A 715 -12.33 -20.68 17.34
N ASN A 716 -12.93 -19.76 18.09
CA ASN A 716 -13.67 -18.62 17.53
C ASN A 716 -12.71 -17.58 16.92
N VAL A 717 -12.48 -17.69 15.61
CA VAL A 717 -11.70 -16.76 14.79
C VAL A 717 -12.39 -16.52 13.45
N ASN A 718 -12.27 -15.29 12.93
CA ASN A 718 -12.83 -14.90 11.64
C ASN A 718 -11.73 -14.76 10.59
N ILE A 719 -11.72 -15.64 9.59
CA ILE A 719 -10.75 -15.63 8.50
C ILE A 719 -11.35 -14.91 7.28
N LEU A 720 -10.69 -13.86 6.82
CA LEU A 720 -11.05 -13.11 5.62
C LEU A 720 -9.99 -13.31 4.53
N VAL A 721 -10.33 -14.09 3.51
CA VAL A 721 -9.50 -14.34 2.34
C VAL A 721 -9.89 -13.37 1.22
N LEU A 722 -8.98 -12.46 0.90
CA LEU A 722 -9.10 -11.48 -0.18
C LEU A 722 -8.61 -12.13 -1.49
N ASP A 723 -9.51 -12.83 -2.17
CA ASP A 723 -9.17 -13.69 -3.30
C ASP A 723 -9.03 -12.89 -4.59
N THR A 724 -7.78 -12.56 -4.93
CA THR A 724 -7.40 -11.90 -6.19
C THR A 724 -6.97 -12.91 -7.24
N GLU A 725 -6.94 -14.20 -6.91
CA GLU A 725 -6.55 -15.30 -7.80
C GLU A 725 -5.14 -15.21 -8.39
N VAL A 726 -4.27 -14.37 -7.83
CA VAL A 726 -2.86 -14.21 -8.18
C VAL A 726 -2.11 -13.62 -6.98
N TYR A 727 -0.78 -13.75 -6.95
CA TYR A 727 0.02 -13.03 -5.96
C TYR A 727 0.13 -11.57 -6.39
N SER A 728 -0.89 -10.79 -6.06
CA SER A 728 -1.06 -9.42 -6.51
C SER A 728 0.08 -8.51 -6.08
N ASN A 729 0.69 -8.72 -4.90
CA ASN A 729 1.76 -7.86 -4.39
C ASN A 729 3.07 -7.99 -5.17
N THR A 730 3.50 -9.22 -5.43
CA THR A 730 4.81 -9.51 -6.04
C THR A 730 4.79 -9.46 -7.57
N GLY A 731 3.70 -8.93 -8.14
CA GLY A 731 3.57 -8.64 -9.58
C GLY A 731 2.84 -9.70 -10.38
N GLY A 732 1.87 -10.41 -9.78
CA GLY A 732 0.92 -11.26 -10.48
C GLY A 732 1.45 -12.66 -10.81
N GLN A 733 2.07 -13.33 -9.83
CA GLN A 733 2.42 -14.75 -9.92
C GLN A 733 1.17 -15.62 -9.80
N MET A 734 1.22 -16.78 -10.45
CA MET A 734 0.20 -17.81 -10.32
C MET A 734 0.11 -18.32 -8.88
N SER A 735 -1.11 -18.49 -8.39
CA SER A 735 -1.46 -19.15 -7.12
C SER A 735 -2.33 -20.39 -7.38
N LYS A 736 -2.51 -21.25 -6.37
CA LYS A 736 -3.52 -22.33 -6.47
C LYS A 736 -4.96 -21.79 -6.61
N ALA A 737 -5.19 -20.51 -6.32
CA ALA A 737 -6.46 -19.83 -6.56
C ALA A 737 -6.61 -19.30 -8.00
N THR A 738 -5.54 -19.24 -8.80
CA THR A 738 -5.61 -18.85 -10.21
C THR A 738 -6.50 -19.80 -11.00
N ALA A 739 -7.40 -19.26 -11.83
CA ALA A 739 -8.30 -20.04 -12.66
C ALA A 739 -7.62 -20.64 -13.89
N ARG A 740 -8.24 -21.68 -14.45
CA ARG A 740 -7.79 -22.32 -15.68
C ARG A 740 -7.75 -21.31 -16.83
N GLY A 741 -6.68 -21.37 -17.63
CA GLY A 741 -6.48 -20.48 -18.79
C GLY A 741 -6.04 -19.05 -18.46
N ALA A 742 -6.05 -18.64 -17.18
CA ALA A 742 -5.52 -17.34 -16.79
C ALA A 742 -3.99 -17.32 -16.93
N VAL A 743 -3.48 -16.28 -17.59
CA VAL A 743 -2.04 -16.01 -17.74
C VAL A 743 -1.54 -15.22 -16.54
N ALA A 744 -0.46 -15.74 -15.93
CA ALA A 744 0.24 -15.12 -14.80
C ALA A 744 1.74 -15.47 -14.89
N LYS A 745 2.59 -14.85 -14.06
CA LYS A 745 3.99 -15.32 -13.94
C LYS A 745 3.99 -16.76 -13.43
N PHE A 746 4.86 -17.60 -13.99
CA PHE A 746 4.87 -19.07 -13.82
C PHE A 746 3.69 -19.83 -14.45
N ALA A 747 2.80 -19.13 -15.18
CA ALA A 747 1.73 -19.71 -15.99
C ALA A 747 1.57 -18.90 -17.31
N ALA A 748 2.67 -18.69 -18.03
CA ALA A 748 2.72 -17.83 -19.21
C ALA A 748 1.84 -18.34 -20.38
N SER A 749 1.66 -19.66 -20.48
CA SER A 749 0.77 -20.33 -21.44
C SER A 749 -0.63 -20.60 -20.87
N GLY A 750 -1.03 -19.87 -19.82
CA GLY A 750 -2.28 -20.09 -19.10
C GLY A 750 -2.17 -21.24 -18.11
N LYS A 751 -2.81 -21.11 -16.94
CA LYS A 751 -2.80 -22.20 -15.94
C LYS A 751 -3.59 -23.41 -16.45
N PRO A 752 -3.00 -24.62 -16.50
CA PRO A 752 -3.66 -25.78 -17.08
C PRO A 752 -4.70 -26.40 -16.16
N THR A 753 -4.61 -26.23 -14.84
CA THR A 753 -5.51 -26.84 -13.85
C THR A 753 -6.60 -25.88 -13.38
N GLY A 754 -7.72 -26.43 -12.91
CA GLY A 754 -8.79 -25.67 -12.24
C GLY A 754 -8.33 -25.01 -10.94
N LYS A 755 -9.15 -24.07 -10.45
CA LYS A 755 -8.94 -23.38 -9.17
C LYS A 755 -9.10 -24.37 -8.01
N LYS A 756 -8.19 -24.35 -7.02
CA LYS A 756 -8.37 -25.11 -5.76
C LYS A 756 -9.62 -24.61 -5.04
N ASP A 757 -10.50 -25.50 -4.59
CA ASP A 757 -11.74 -25.11 -3.93
C ASP A 757 -11.59 -25.05 -2.40
N LEU A 758 -11.02 -23.95 -1.88
CA LEU A 758 -10.84 -23.74 -0.43
C LEU A 758 -12.16 -23.79 0.35
N GLY A 759 -13.24 -23.26 -0.24
CA GLY A 759 -14.55 -23.24 0.42
C GLY A 759 -15.09 -24.65 0.61
N LEU A 760 -15.00 -25.51 -0.40
CA LEU A 760 -15.38 -26.91 -0.30
C LEU A 760 -14.53 -27.66 0.74
N ILE A 761 -13.21 -27.46 0.73
CA ILE A 761 -12.30 -28.09 1.69
C ILE A 761 -12.67 -27.67 3.13
N ALA A 762 -12.89 -26.39 3.39
CA ALA A 762 -13.26 -25.94 4.73
C ALA A 762 -14.62 -26.52 5.20
N MET A 763 -15.58 -26.70 4.28
CA MET A 763 -16.88 -27.28 4.61
C MET A 763 -16.83 -28.75 5.02
N THR A 764 -15.77 -29.51 4.68
CA THR A 764 -15.69 -30.94 5.05
C THR A 764 -15.54 -31.17 6.55
N TYR A 765 -15.10 -30.17 7.31
CA TYR A 765 -15.03 -30.24 8.77
C TYR A 765 -16.41 -30.25 9.45
N GLY A 766 -17.45 -29.75 8.79
CA GLY A 766 -18.83 -29.73 9.30
C GLY A 766 -19.12 -28.67 10.36
N ASN A 767 -18.12 -28.23 11.13
CA ASN A 767 -18.25 -27.28 12.24
C ASN A 767 -17.60 -25.90 11.96
N VAL A 768 -17.45 -25.54 10.68
CA VAL A 768 -16.81 -24.30 10.23
C VAL A 768 -17.83 -23.48 9.46
N TYR A 769 -18.02 -22.21 9.80
CA TYR A 769 -18.83 -21.33 8.96
C TYR A 769 -18.03 -20.96 7.70
N VAL A 770 -18.63 -21.10 6.50
CA VAL A 770 -17.93 -20.80 5.24
C VAL A 770 -18.82 -19.95 4.34
N ALA A 771 -18.29 -18.86 3.79
CA ALA A 771 -19.02 -18.02 2.84
C ALA A 771 -18.16 -17.62 1.64
N ARG A 772 -18.76 -17.62 0.44
CA ARG A 772 -18.23 -16.92 -0.75
C ARG A 772 -19.02 -15.65 -0.97
N VAL A 773 -18.32 -14.52 -1.07
CA VAL A 773 -18.92 -13.19 -1.21
C VAL A 773 -18.33 -12.43 -2.39
N ALA A 774 -19.16 -11.64 -3.05
CA ALA A 774 -18.76 -10.67 -4.07
C ALA A 774 -19.64 -9.41 -3.96
N MET A 775 -19.07 -8.34 -3.41
CA MET A 775 -19.81 -7.11 -3.06
C MET A 775 -20.51 -6.49 -4.28
N GLY A 776 -19.86 -6.47 -5.44
CA GLY A 776 -20.42 -5.93 -6.68
C GLY A 776 -21.59 -6.78 -7.24
N ALA A 777 -21.67 -8.05 -6.86
CA ALA A 777 -22.76 -8.94 -7.26
C ALA A 777 -23.95 -8.88 -6.29
N ASN A 778 -23.68 -8.95 -4.99
CA ASN A 778 -24.70 -8.93 -3.95
C ASN A 778 -24.14 -8.35 -2.62
N ASP A 779 -24.34 -7.05 -2.45
CA ASP A 779 -23.92 -6.30 -1.26
C ASP A 779 -24.65 -6.76 0.02
N ALA A 780 -25.95 -7.03 -0.06
CA ALA A 780 -26.73 -7.54 1.07
C ALA A 780 -26.28 -8.94 1.53
N GLN A 781 -25.96 -9.84 0.60
CA GLN A 781 -25.40 -11.16 0.94
C GLN A 781 -24.02 -11.03 1.58
N THR A 782 -23.20 -10.09 1.11
CA THR A 782 -21.88 -9.82 1.71
C THR A 782 -22.02 -9.39 3.16
N ILE A 783 -22.90 -8.43 3.46
CA ILE A 783 -23.15 -7.97 4.84
C ILE A 783 -23.65 -9.12 5.72
N ARG A 784 -24.64 -9.88 5.25
CA ARG A 784 -25.16 -11.03 5.97
C ARG A 784 -24.06 -12.05 6.30
N ALA A 785 -23.17 -12.32 5.34
CA ALA A 785 -22.09 -13.27 5.56
C ALA A 785 -21.10 -12.83 6.64
N PHE A 786 -20.79 -11.53 6.73
CA PHE A 786 -19.93 -10.97 7.78
C PHE A 786 -20.59 -11.04 9.16
N LEU A 787 -21.89 -10.71 9.25
CA LEU A 787 -22.65 -10.78 10.50
C LEU A 787 -22.79 -12.23 10.99
N GLU A 788 -23.12 -13.16 10.11
CA GLU A 788 -23.24 -14.58 10.47
C GLU A 788 -21.88 -15.20 10.86
N ALA A 789 -20.81 -14.85 10.16
CA ALA A 789 -19.46 -15.31 10.49
C ALA A 789 -19.01 -14.85 11.89
N GLU A 790 -19.21 -13.57 12.22
CA GLU A 790 -18.77 -13.03 13.51
C GLU A 790 -19.62 -13.51 14.69
N ALA A 791 -20.92 -13.76 14.43
CA ALA A 791 -21.83 -14.33 15.42
C ALA A 791 -21.60 -15.83 15.67
N TYR A 792 -20.95 -16.54 14.74
CA TYR A 792 -20.66 -17.96 14.89
C TYR A 792 -19.59 -18.20 15.96
N GLU A 793 -19.91 -18.99 16.98
CA GLU A 793 -19.00 -19.34 18.08
C GLU A 793 -18.05 -20.48 17.67
N GLY A 794 -17.23 -20.22 16.66
CA GLY A 794 -16.30 -21.18 16.07
C GLY A 794 -15.51 -20.56 14.91
N PRO A 795 -14.77 -21.37 14.14
CA PRO A 795 -13.98 -20.87 13.02
C PRO A 795 -14.91 -20.45 11.87
N SER A 796 -14.65 -19.27 11.32
CA SER A 796 -15.39 -18.70 10.20
C SER A 796 -14.44 -18.37 9.05
N VAL A 797 -14.80 -18.72 7.80
CA VAL A 797 -14.01 -18.44 6.60
C VAL A 797 -14.86 -17.70 5.58
N ILE A 798 -14.47 -16.46 5.28
CA ILE A 798 -15.06 -15.64 4.22
C ILE A 798 -14.07 -15.53 3.06
N ILE A 799 -14.46 -16.02 1.89
CA ILE A 799 -13.68 -15.90 0.65
C ILE A 799 -14.31 -14.80 -0.20
N ALA A 800 -13.64 -13.66 -0.28
CA ALA A 800 -14.14 -12.46 -0.93
C ALA A 800 -13.48 -12.25 -2.30
N TYR A 801 -14.27 -12.32 -3.37
CA TYR A 801 -13.75 -12.06 -4.73
C TYR A 801 -13.28 -10.61 -4.85
N SER A 802 -11.99 -10.43 -5.09
CA SER A 802 -11.30 -9.15 -5.03
C SER A 802 -10.67 -8.84 -6.37
N HIS A 803 -11.34 -8.02 -7.18
CA HIS A 803 -10.84 -7.62 -8.49
C HIS A 803 -9.54 -6.82 -8.36
N CYS A 804 -8.62 -6.98 -9.32
CA CYS A 804 -7.26 -6.44 -9.21
C CYS A 804 -6.75 -5.90 -10.56
N ILE A 805 -5.83 -4.93 -10.50
CA ILE A 805 -5.11 -4.43 -11.68
C ILE A 805 -4.39 -5.56 -12.45
N ALA A 806 -4.00 -6.64 -11.76
CA ALA A 806 -3.35 -7.81 -12.35
C ALA A 806 -4.28 -8.60 -13.29
N HIS A 807 -5.60 -8.42 -13.17
CA HIS A 807 -6.57 -9.00 -14.11
C HIS A 807 -6.54 -8.27 -15.46
N GLY A 808 -6.03 -7.03 -15.48
CA GLY A 808 -5.99 -6.17 -16.65
C GLY A 808 -7.39 -5.79 -17.12
N ILE A 809 -8.20 -5.33 -16.17
CA ILE A 809 -9.56 -4.80 -16.35
C ILE A 809 -9.55 -3.27 -16.23
N ASP A 810 -10.63 -2.64 -16.65
CA ASP A 810 -10.93 -1.26 -16.25
C ASP A 810 -11.40 -1.25 -14.79
N MET A 811 -10.55 -0.71 -13.90
CA MET A 811 -10.82 -0.68 -12.45
C MET A 811 -12.05 0.16 -12.11
N ALA A 812 -12.46 1.12 -12.95
CA ALA A 812 -13.71 1.86 -12.76
C ALA A 812 -14.94 0.94 -12.85
N ARG A 813 -14.82 -0.21 -13.52
CA ARG A 813 -15.88 -1.22 -13.68
C ARG A 813 -15.69 -2.44 -12.78
N GLY A 814 -14.85 -2.34 -11.75
CA GLY A 814 -14.54 -3.45 -10.85
C GLY A 814 -15.78 -4.12 -10.24
N MET A 815 -16.76 -3.34 -9.76
CA MET A 815 -18.01 -3.88 -9.20
C MET A 815 -18.87 -4.59 -10.25
N THR A 816 -18.89 -4.09 -11.49
CA THR A 816 -19.57 -4.74 -12.62
C THR A 816 -18.87 -6.04 -13.01
N ASN A 817 -17.54 -6.07 -12.98
CA ASN A 817 -16.75 -7.28 -13.22
C ASN A 817 -17.04 -8.35 -12.14
N GLN A 818 -17.10 -7.99 -10.86
CA GLN A 818 -17.52 -8.92 -9.81
C GLN A 818 -18.93 -9.47 -10.04
N LYS A 819 -19.88 -8.62 -10.45
CA LYS A 819 -21.23 -9.05 -10.80
C LYS A 819 -21.23 -10.08 -11.93
N LEU A 820 -20.46 -9.82 -12.99
CA LEU A 820 -20.36 -10.71 -14.14
C LEU A 820 -19.68 -12.05 -13.80
N ALA A 821 -18.69 -12.04 -12.89
CA ALA A 821 -18.09 -13.26 -12.36
C ALA A 821 -19.14 -14.18 -11.70
N VAL A 822 -20.12 -13.60 -11.00
CA VAL A 822 -21.23 -14.38 -10.42
C VAL A 822 -22.25 -14.80 -11.48
N GLU A 823 -22.65 -13.91 -12.39
CA GLU A 823 -23.67 -14.18 -13.42
C GLU A 823 -23.25 -15.24 -14.45
N THR A 824 -21.95 -15.43 -14.65
CA THR A 824 -21.36 -16.49 -15.48
C THR A 824 -21.08 -17.79 -14.73
N GLY A 825 -21.31 -17.85 -13.42
CA GLY A 825 -20.98 -19.02 -12.59
C GLY A 825 -19.49 -19.17 -12.26
N TYR A 826 -18.65 -18.23 -12.68
CA TYR A 826 -17.22 -18.23 -12.38
C TYR A 826 -16.94 -18.14 -10.87
N PHE A 827 -17.76 -17.39 -10.12
CA PHE A 827 -17.66 -17.25 -8.67
C PHE A 827 -19.05 -17.38 -8.00
N PRO A 828 -19.58 -18.60 -7.78
CA PRO A 828 -20.88 -18.77 -7.14
C PRO A 828 -20.86 -18.28 -5.69
N LEU A 829 -21.95 -17.64 -5.26
CA LEU A 829 -22.12 -17.13 -3.90
C LEU A 829 -22.88 -18.14 -3.06
N PHE A 830 -22.34 -18.48 -1.90
CA PHE A 830 -22.98 -19.38 -0.96
C PHE A 830 -22.59 -19.03 0.48
N ARG A 831 -23.36 -19.59 1.42
CA ARG A 831 -23.03 -19.64 2.85
C ARG A 831 -23.28 -21.05 3.37
N TYR A 832 -22.37 -21.55 4.17
CA TYR A 832 -22.48 -22.78 4.94
C TYR A 832 -22.47 -22.39 6.41
N ASN A 833 -23.59 -22.58 7.09
CA ASN A 833 -23.76 -22.21 8.48
C ASN A 833 -24.05 -23.45 9.34
N PRO A 834 -23.05 -23.99 10.06
CA PRO A 834 -23.22 -25.16 10.92
C PRO A 834 -24.31 -25.01 11.97
N ALA A 835 -24.61 -23.78 12.43
CA ALA A 835 -25.63 -23.55 13.44
C ALA A 835 -27.03 -24.00 12.98
N LEU A 836 -27.30 -24.01 11.67
CA LEU A 836 -28.57 -24.47 11.10
C LEU A 836 -28.80 -25.98 11.26
N GLN A 837 -27.73 -26.77 11.42
CA GLN A 837 -27.86 -28.21 11.65
C GLN A 837 -28.53 -28.51 13.00
N LYS A 838 -28.33 -27.65 14.01
CA LYS A 838 -28.98 -27.79 15.33
C LYS A 838 -30.51 -27.71 15.23
N ASP A 839 -31.00 -27.01 14.21
CA ASP A 839 -32.44 -26.89 13.89
C ASP A 839 -32.91 -27.93 12.87
N GLY A 840 -32.08 -28.91 12.49
CA GLY A 840 -32.38 -29.88 11.44
C GLY A 840 -32.48 -29.29 10.02
N LYS A 841 -31.96 -28.07 9.80
CA LYS A 841 -31.98 -27.39 8.50
C LYS A 841 -30.69 -27.65 7.72
N ASN A 842 -30.74 -27.51 6.40
CA ASN A 842 -29.54 -27.56 5.57
C ASN A 842 -28.57 -26.42 5.94
N PRO A 843 -27.33 -26.72 6.36
CA PRO A 843 -26.33 -25.68 6.60
C PRO A 843 -25.93 -24.96 5.32
N PHE A 844 -25.98 -25.62 4.16
CA PHE A 844 -25.55 -25.05 2.88
C PHE A 844 -26.68 -24.29 2.18
N LYS A 845 -26.42 -23.02 1.87
CA LYS A 845 -27.30 -22.16 1.11
C LYS A 845 -26.56 -21.55 -0.07
N LEU A 846 -27.01 -21.91 -1.28
CA LEU A 846 -26.56 -21.29 -2.52
C LEU A 846 -27.32 -19.96 -2.74
N ASP A 847 -26.64 -18.84 -2.57
CA ASP A 847 -27.23 -17.50 -2.63
C ASP A 847 -27.21 -16.89 -4.05
N SER A 848 -26.30 -17.34 -4.92
CA SER A 848 -26.33 -16.99 -6.35
C SER A 848 -27.38 -17.80 -7.12
N LYS A 849 -27.89 -17.25 -8.21
CA LYS A 849 -28.72 -17.99 -9.17
C LYS A 849 -27.86 -18.75 -10.17
N ALA A 850 -28.47 -19.72 -10.86
CA ALA A 850 -27.81 -20.46 -11.95
C ALA A 850 -27.17 -19.52 -12.98
N PRO A 851 -26.03 -19.92 -13.58
CA PRO A 851 -25.33 -19.12 -14.58
C PRO A 851 -26.28 -18.72 -15.70
N LYS A 852 -26.32 -17.42 -16.03
CA LYS A 852 -27.18 -16.86 -17.09
C LYS A 852 -26.42 -16.59 -18.38
N LEU A 853 -25.09 -16.52 -18.27
CA LEU A 853 -24.18 -16.14 -19.33
C LEU A 853 -23.05 -17.18 -19.41
N PRO A 854 -22.48 -17.42 -20.60
CA PRO A 854 -21.31 -18.28 -20.72
C PRO A 854 -20.08 -17.63 -20.07
N LEU A 855 -19.13 -18.45 -19.61
CA LEU A 855 -17.89 -18.00 -18.99
C LEU A 855 -17.10 -17.01 -19.88
N SER A 856 -17.22 -17.16 -21.20
CA SER A 856 -16.55 -16.29 -22.18
C SER A 856 -16.88 -14.82 -22.01
N GLU A 857 -18.10 -14.45 -21.57
CA GLU A 857 -18.46 -13.05 -21.34
C GLU A 857 -17.57 -12.40 -20.27
N PHE A 858 -17.20 -13.18 -19.24
CA PHE A 858 -16.30 -12.72 -18.18
C PHE A 858 -14.84 -12.71 -18.65
N THR A 859 -14.34 -13.83 -19.20
CA THR A 859 -12.93 -13.93 -19.61
C THR A 859 -12.56 -12.95 -20.72
N ASN A 860 -13.51 -12.62 -21.61
CA ASN A 860 -13.33 -11.63 -22.68
C ASN A 860 -13.26 -10.18 -22.18
N LEU A 861 -13.38 -9.92 -20.88
CA LEU A 861 -13.13 -8.58 -20.33
C LEU A 861 -11.72 -8.44 -19.75
N GLU A 862 -11.05 -9.54 -19.44
CA GLU A 862 -9.80 -9.50 -18.69
C GLU A 862 -8.59 -9.80 -19.57
N THR A 863 -7.59 -8.93 -19.50
CA THR A 863 -6.36 -9.09 -20.30
C THR A 863 -5.64 -10.40 -19.96
N ARG A 864 -5.74 -10.89 -18.72
CA ARG A 864 -5.12 -12.16 -18.30
C ARG A 864 -5.63 -13.39 -19.05
N PHE A 865 -6.80 -13.35 -19.70
CA PHE A 865 -7.26 -14.41 -20.59
C PHE A 865 -7.01 -14.07 -22.07
N LYS A 866 -7.25 -12.81 -22.48
CA LYS A 866 -7.03 -12.36 -23.87
C LYS A 866 -5.59 -12.54 -24.36
N MET A 867 -4.61 -12.36 -23.48
CA MET A 867 -3.21 -12.57 -23.85
C MET A 867 -2.96 -14.01 -24.31
N LEU A 868 -3.67 -14.97 -23.73
CA LEU A 868 -3.55 -16.37 -24.13
C LEU A 868 -4.06 -16.60 -25.54
N GLU A 869 -5.22 -16.02 -25.90
CA GLU A 869 -5.78 -16.14 -27.26
C GLU A 869 -4.82 -15.64 -28.32
N LYS A 870 -4.07 -14.58 -28.01
CA LYS A 870 -3.08 -14.00 -28.91
C LYS A 870 -1.79 -14.83 -29.02
N SER A 871 -1.30 -15.34 -27.89
CA SER A 871 0.00 -16.02 -27.82
C SER A 871 -0.09 -17.52 -28.10
N TYR A 872 -1.19 -18.16 -27.73
CA TYR A 872 -1.42 -19.61 -27.83
C TYR A 872 -2.92 -19.91 -28.13
N PRO A 873 -3.41 -19.60 -29.34
CA PRO A 873 -4.83 -19.67 -29.68
C PRO A 873 -5.48 -21.05 -29.48
N ASP A 874 -4.76 -22.14 -29.78
CA ASP A 874 -5.30 -23.49 -29.61
C ASP A 874 -5.43 -23.89 -28.14
N LEU A 875 -4.46 -23.50 -27.30
CA LEU A 875 -4.56 -23.68 -25.85
C LEU A 875 -5.69 -22.81 -25.27
N ALA A 876 -5.88 -21.60 -25.77
CA ALA A 876 -6.97 -20.73 -25.34
C ALA A 876 -8.34 -21.37 -25.60
N LYS A 877 -8.56 -21.90 -26.81
CA LYS A 877 -9.80 -22.63 -27.15
C LYS A 877 -10.01 -23.85 -26.24
N LYS A 878 -8.96 -24.64 -26.02
CA LYS A 878 -9.01 -25.81 -25.12
C LYS A 878 -9.38 -25.41 -23.69
N PHE A 879 -8.73 -24.38 -23.14
CA PHE A 879 -9.01 -23.93 -21.78
C PHE A 879 -10.35 -23.21 -21.64
N ALA A 880 -10.87 -22.58 -22.68
CA ALA A 880 -12.23 -22.03 -22.67
C ALA A 880 -13.29 -23.13 -22.48
N ILE A 881 -13.15 -24.26 -23.20
CA ILE A 881 -14.03 -25.44 -23.05
C ILE A 881 -13.91 -26.01 -21.64
N LEU A 882 -12.68 -26.36 -21.22
CA LEU A 882 -12.44 -26.95 -19.88
C LEU A 882 -12.86 -26.00 -18.74
N GLY A 883 -12.69 -24.68 -18.93
CA GLY A 883 -13.12 -23.68 -17.96
C GLY A 883 -14.64 -23.61 -17.82
N GLN A 884 -15.38 -23.73 -18.93
CA GLN A 884 -16.84 -23.82 -18.89
C GLN A 884 -17.30 -25.11 -18.21
N GLU A 885 -16.62 -26.23 -18.46
CA GLU A 885 -16.87 -27.51 -17.77
C GLU A 885 -16.59 -27.42 -16.26
N ASP A 886 -15.50 -26.76 -15.83
CA ASP A 886 -15.20 -26.50 -14.42
C ASP A 886 -16.35 -25.71 -13.75
N VAL A 887 -16.89 -24.69 -14.43
CA VAL A 887 -18.05 -23.91 -13.95
C VAL A 887 -19.28 -24.78 -13.80
N ASN A 888 -19.64 -25.55 -14.83
CA ASN A 888 -20.83 -26.39 -14.83
C ASN A 888 -20.76 -27.48 -13.74
N THR A 889 -19.60 -28.13 -13.61
CA THR A 889 -19.36 -29.19 -12.62
C THR A 889 -19.50 -28.65 -11.20
N ARG A 890 -18.83 -27.53 -10.91
CA ARG A 890 -18.89 -26.90 -9.59
C ARG A 890 -20.30 -26.40 -9.25
N TRP A 891 -21.01 -25.85 -10.23
CA TRP A 891 -22.39 -25.43 -10.06
C TRP A 891 -23.28 -26.62 -9.67
N ALA A 892 -23.23 -27.71 -10.43
CA ALA A 892 -24.03 -28.91 -10.16
C ALA A 892 -23.75 -29.49 -8.76
N MET A 893 -22.48 -29.51 -8.34
CA MET A 893 -22.08 -29.95 -7.00
C MET A 893 -22.68 -29.06 -5.89
N TYR A 894 -22.60 -27.73 -6.01
CA TYR A 894 -23.18 -26.84 -5.01
C TYR A 894 -24.71 -26.84 -5.02
N GLU A 895 -25.32 -27.02 -6.19
CA GLU A 895 -26.76 -27.19 -6.28
C GLU A 895 -27.21 -28.48 -5.59
N TYR A 896 -26.46 -29.57 -5.74
CA TYR A 896 -26.68 -30.83 -5.01
C TYR A 896 -26.61 -30.61 -3.49
N LEU A 897 -25.55 -29.97 -3.00
CA LEU A 897 -25.39 -29.67 -1.57
C LEU A 897 -26.51 -28.77 -1.02
N ALA A 898 -27.05 -27.86 -1.84
CA ALA A 898 -28.18 -27.02 -1.44
C ALA A 898 -29.52 -27.79 -1.40
N LYS A 899 -29.66 -28.86 -2.20
CA LYS A 899 -30.86 -29.71 -2.26
C LYS A 899 -30.86 -30.80 -1.20
N GLU A 900 -29.71 -31.40 -0.90
CA GLU A 900 -29.57 -32.42 0.13
C GLU A 900 -29.43 -31.82 1.54
N ALA A 901 -30.57 -31.57 2.21
CA ALA A 901 -30.68 -31.92 3.63
C ALA A 901 -32.16 -32.04 4.06
N GLY A 902 -32.58 -33.29 4.20
CA GLY A 902 -33.77 -33.74 4.95
C GLY A 902 -33.59 -35.14 5.57
N SER A 903 -32.39 -35.74 5.52
CA SER A 903 -32.17 -37.13 5.94
C SER A 903 -30.79 -37.34 6.56
N ALA A 904 -30.59 -36.83 7.78
CA ALA A 904 -29.57 -37.34 8.71
C ALA A 904 -29.78 -36.70 10.09
N ALA A 905 -30.89 -37.03 10.76
CA ALA A 905 -30.80 -37.18 12.20
C ALA A 905 -30.22 -38.59 12.44
N PRO A 906 -29.09 -38.75 13.15
CA PRO A 906 -28.77 -40.06 13.68
C PRO A 906 -29.91 -40.43 14.63
N GLU A 907 -30.57 -41.56 14.37
CA GLU A 907 -31.40 -42.19 15.38
C GLU A 907 -30.57 -42.32 16.66
N LYS A 908 -31.13 -41.85 17.77
CA LYS A 908 -30.61 -42.18 19.10
C LYS A 908 -30.54 -43.70 19.18
N ILE A 909 -29.32 -44.24 19.11
CA ILE A 909 -29.08 -45.60 19.57
C ILE A 909 -29.03 -45.51 21.10
N ASN A 910 -29.96 -46.23 21.73
CA ASN A 910 -30.17 -46.32 23.18
C ASN A 910 -28.88 -46.56 23.97
#